data_AF-A0AAV5A953-F1
#
_entry.id   AF-A0AAV5A953-F1
#
_cell.length_a   1.000
_cell.length_b   1.000
_cell.length_c   1.000
_cell.angle_alpha   90.00
_cell.angle_beta   90.00
_cell.angle_gamma   90.00
#
_symmetry.space_group_name_H-M   'P 1'
#
loop_
_entity.id
_entity.type
_entity.pdbx_description
1 polymer ?
#
loop_
_entity_poly.entity_id
_entity_poly.type
_entity_poly.pdbx_seq_one_letter_code
_entity_poly.pdbx_strand_id
1 'polypeptide(L)'
;MTSTQRTQPRKFVIRVPATSANIGPGFDVVGLSLSLYLTLTVTVYHHSSSISIPESVISYSGEGANDVPLDIYKNLTTRVALYVLRCHDIQKLPSIILHVHNEIPFGRGLGSSGAAVIAGVLLANALGNLNLPQSRLLDFALMVERHPDNVTAALVGGFVGSYLNELEPATMEAVSVPLSEVLPEYPPDAGEDWGKSPPMAPLNIGHYVRFGWAKEIRALAIIPRFELSTAKAREVLPLFYSRKDLVFNMQRLAVLTTALGQSPPDPGLIYEAMKDRVHQPYRKALVPGLPEVTSRITPQTHKGLLGICLSGAGPTILALATEGFENIAHDAVQIFGERGVEVDWKILNIVGGSEVNPGWGTPDQTMIKCNLFYKSEEFKNVSPISGAYNSLRKLKFEGFQLAVLTARDKDMKDLTETWIERWYPGGLLKDVFETVYYSEDFTKTREIPSAVRADELVGTASESRLDKGEMCKNLQARLLIDDALENVRDCAGVAVPALLFGDYDWGNRLSVFRTTKDFLSFEERKEYEINQGNGMEWWMHDTVGFPLNGIWKVKDWQQVLEWFEGPGKHIKRNPTEPIAKKNEKVAALLSMYCDRVAKVPRGPEPCLQSRARILYDPKMNPIVRPTPPPIRAPILGLILEY
;
A
#
# COMPACT_ATOMS: atom_id res chain seq x y z
N MET A 1 -40.82 7.88 -18.77
CA MET A 1 -40.03 9.05 -18.36
C MET A 1 -38.58 8.62 -18.18
N THR A 2 -37.73 9.06 -19.10
CA THR A 2 -36.30 8.74 -19.22
C THR A 2 -35.52 9.35 -18.06
N SER A 3 -34.94 8.51 -17.21
CA SER A 3 -33.98 8.90 -16.19
C SER A 3 -32.67 9.32 -16.87
N THR A 4 -32.45 10.62 -16.98
CA THR A 4 -31.15 11.22 -17.28
C THR A 4 -30.20 10.97 -16.11
N GLN A 5 -29.47 9.85 -16.14
CA GLN A 5 -28.31 9.65 -15.26
C GLN A 5 -27.23 10.63 -15.70
N ARG A 6 -27.01 11.68 -14.89
CA ARG A 6 -25.83 12.56 -15.03
C ARG A 6 -24.59 11.70 -14.83
N THR A 7 -23.79 11.51 -15.88
CA THR A 7 -22.48 10.85 -15.80
C THR A 7 -21.55 11.72 -14.96
N GLN A 8 -21.34 11.34 -13.70
CA GLN A 8 -20.38 12.01 -12.80
C GLN A 8 -18.97 11.86 -13.36
N PRO A 9 -18.11 12.89 -13.26
CA PRO A 9 -16.74 12.81 -13.74
C PRO A 9 -15.95 11.78 -12.90
N ARG A 10 -15.11 10.99 -13.59
CA ARG A 10 -14.27 9.98 -12.92
C ARG A 10 -13.10 10.66 -12.24
N LYS A 11 -12.84 10.34 -10.98
CA LYS A 11 -11.71 10.90 -10.20
C LYS A 11 -10.78 9.79 -9.71
N PHE A 12 -9.48 10.06 -9.76
CA PHE A 12 -8.46 9.17 -9.20
C PHE A 12 -7.20 9.96 -8.85
N VAL A 13 -6.33 9.33 -8.06
CA VAL A 13 -5.03 9.89 -7.65
C VAL A 13 -3.93 8.92 -8.05
N ILE A 14 -2.88 9.43 -8.67
CA ILE A 14 -1.64 8.68 -8.92
C ILE A 14 -0.57 9.24 -7.99
N ARG A 15 0.14 8.37 -7.28
CA ARG A 15 1.28 8.75 -6.44
C ARG A 15 2.52 7.97 -6.86
N VAL A 16 3.58 8.69 -7.22
CA VAL A 16 4.86 8.13 -7.68
C VAL A 16 5.96 8.58 -6.73
N PRO A 17 6.75 7.66 -6.14
CA PRO A 17 7.82 8.02 -5.23
C PRO A 17 9.04 8.59 -5.98
N ALA A 18 9.82 9.41 -5.28
CA ALA A 18 11.18 9.77 -5.65
C ALA A 18 12.08 8.55 -5.62
N THR A 19 13.21 8.63 -6.30
CA THR A 19 14.17 7.52 -6.35
C THR A 19 15.60 7.99 -6.15
N SER A 20 16.40 7.10 -5.59
CA SER A 20 17.86 7.21 -5.64
C SER A 20 18.41 6.03 -6.43
N ALA A 21 19.23 6.33 -7.42
CA ALA A 21 19.88 5.35 -8.28
C ALA A 21 21.34 5.11 -7.87
N ASN A 22 21.91 4.03 -8.41
CA ASN A 22 23.28 3.55 -8.24
C ASN A 22 23.61 2.99 -6.85
N ILE A 23 23.25 3.69 -5.77
CA ILE A 23 23.48 3.28 -4.37
C ILE A 23 24.93 2.77 -4.16
N GLY A 24 25.91 3.56 -4.60
CA GLY A 24 27.32 3.13 -4.62
C GLY A 24 27.66 2.34 -5.90
N PRO A 25 28.09 1.06 -5.83
CA PRO A 25 28.59 0.30 -6.98
C PRO A 25 27.52 -0.10 -8.01
N GLY A 26 26.23 0.06 -7.73
CA GLY A 26 25.14 -0.43 -8.58
C GLY A 26 24.82 0.45 -9.79
N PHE A 27 25.84 0.97 -10.46
CA PHE A 27 25.71 1.92 -11.56
C PHE A 27 24.75 1.44 -12.67
N ASP A 28 23.72 2.23 -12.98
CA ASP A 28 22.66 1.95 -13.97
C ASP A 28 21.86 0.64 -13.73
N VAL A 29 21.97 0.03 -12.54
CA VAL A 29 21.34 -1.25 -12.20
C VAL A 29 20.45 -1.12 -10.98
N VAL A 30 20.95 -0.47 -9.92
CA VAL A 30 20.32 -0.48 -8.60
C VAL A 30 19.55 0.80 -8.35
N GLY A 31 18.32 0.67 -7.86
CA GLY A 31 17.45 1.78 -7.50
C GLY A 31 16.75 1.59 -6.16
N LEU A 32 16.41 2.70 -5.52
CA LEU A 32 15.72 2.76 -4.24
C LEU A 32 14.58 3.77 -4.31
N SER A 33 13.35 3.39 -3.94
CA SER A 33 12.24 4.35 -3.81
C SER A 33 12.23 5.02 -2.45
N LEU A 34 11.93 6.32 -2.43
CA LEU A 34 12.03 7.18 -1.26
C LEU A 34 10.69 7.88 -0.97
N SER A 35 10.43 8.17 0.31
CA SER A 35 9.19 8.79 0.80
C SER A 35 9.06 10.29 0.51
N LEU A 36 9.28 10.69 -0.75
CA LEU A 36 8.93 11.97 -1.36
C LEU A 36 8.14 11.65 -2.63
N TYR A 37 7.13 12.45 -2.97
CA TYR A 37 6.20 12.04 -4.02
C TYR A 37 5.94 13.10 -5.09
N LEU A 38 5.68 12.59 -6.29
CA LEU A 38 4.92 13.28 -7.33
C LEU A 38 3.49 12.75 -7.28
N THR A 39 2.53 13.63 -6.98
CA THR A 39 1.12 13.26 -6.83
C THR A 39 0.27 13.94 -7.89
N LEU A 40 -0.46 13.16 -8.68
CA LEU A 40 -1.42 13.65 -9.66
C LEU A 40 -2.84 13.43 -9.11
N THR A 41 -3.61 14.50 -8.97
CA THR A 41 -5.05 14.45 -8.74
C THR A 41 -5.76 14.68 -10.07
N VAL A 42 -6.51 13.68 -10.54
CA VAL A 42 -7.09 13.67 -11.89
C VAL A 42 -8.60 13.62 -11.82
N THR A 43 -9.26 14.52 -12.54
CA THR A 43 -10.70 14.47 -12.82
C THR A 43 -10.90 14.35 -14.32
N VAL A 44 -11.63 13.34 -14.78
CA VAL A 44 -11.88 13.05 -16.19
C VAL A 44 -13.34 13.31 -16.53
N TYR A 45 -13.57 14.07 -17.59
CA TYR A 45 -14.89 14.35 -18.13
C TYR A 45 -15.13 13.51 -19.38
N HIS A 46 -16.30 12.88 -19.44
CA HIS A 46 -16.73 12.10 -20.61
C HIS A 46 -17.76 12.88 -21.42
N HIS A 47 -17.77 12.68 -22.73
CA HIS A 47 -18.80 13.23 -23.60
C HIS A 47 -20.17 12.67 -23.20
N SER A 48 -20.99 13.52 -22.57
CA SER A 48 -22.44 13.32 -22.50
C SER A 48 -23.09 14.45 -23.28
N SER A 49 -24.13 14.14 -24.03
CA SER A 49 -24.80 15.01 -25.01
C SER A 49 -25.50 16.25 -24.43
N SER A 50 -25.24 16.60 -23.16
CA SER A 50 -25.94 17.66 -22.43
C SER A 50 -25.08 18.48 -21.44
N ILE A 51 -23.76 18.29 -21.39
CA ILE A 51 -22.86 19.06 -20.50
C ILE A 51 -21.74 19.72 -21.32
N SER A 52 -21.53 21.03 -21.11
CA SER A 52 -20.34 21.73 -21.59
C SER A 52 -19.09 21.16 -20.92
N ILE A 53 -18.23 20.50 -21.70
CA ILE A 53 -17.03 19.85 -21.19
C ILE A 53 -15.95 20.94 -20.99
N PRO A 54 -15.32 21.02 -19.81
CA PRO A 54 -14.23 21.97 -19.61
C PRO A 54 -13.04 21.62 -20.52
N GLU A 55 -12.29 22.64 -20.94
CA GLU A 55 -10.98 22.41 -21.56
C GLU A 55 -10.05 21.68 -20.59
N SER A 56 -9.09 20.95 -21.14
CA SER A 56 -8.11 20.26 -20.31
C SER A 56 -7.20 21.28 -19.63
N VAL A 57 -7.13 21.23 -18.30
CA VAL A 57 -6.33 22.15 -17.49
C VAL A 57 -5.32 21.34 -16.68
N ILE A 58 -4.07 21.80 -16.69
CA ILE A 58 -3.03 21.34 -15.78
C ILE A 58 -2.64 22.47 -14.83
N SER A 59 -2.43 22.13 -13.56
CA SER A 59 -1.91 23.04 -12.54
C SER A 59 -0.83 22.33 -11.73
N TYR A 60 0.12 23.09 -11.21
CA TYR A 60 1.25 22.59 -10.44
C TYR A 60 1.33 23.26 -9.06
N SER A 61 1.83 22.52 -8.07
CA SER A 61 2.23 23.04 -6.77
C SER A 61 3.48 22.30 -6.26
N GLY A 62 4.20 22.91 -5.33
CA GLY A 62 5.44 22.35 -4.76
C GLY A 62 6.71 22.70 -5.54
N GLU A 63 7.70 21.81 -5.52
CA GLU A 63 9.02 21.99 -6.15
C GLU A 63 8.89 22.24 -7.66
N GLY A 64 9.51 23.32 -8.14
CA GLY A 64 9.57 23.69 -9.55
C GLY A 64 8.25 24.13 -10.18
N ALA A 65 7.18 24.37 -9.38
CA ALA A 65 5.85 24.68 -9.90
C ALA A 65 5.80 25.89 -10.87
N ASN A 66 6.73 26.84 -10.74
CA ASN A 66 6.81 28.02 -11.61
C ASN A 66 7.57 27.77 -12.92
N ASP A 67 8.33 26.68 -13.01
CA ASP A 67 9.24 26.41 -14.13
C ASP A 67 8.70 25.33 -15.08
N VAL A 68 7.65 24.61 -14.66
CA VAL A 68 7.03 23.54 -15.46
C VAL A 68 6.05 24.12 -16.49
N PRO A 69 6.10 23.68 -17.77
CA PRO A 69 5.08 24.03 -18.74
C PRO A 69 3.69 23.58 -18.30
N LEU A 70 2.73 24.50 -18.27
CA LEU A 70 1.30 24.23 -18.00
C LEU A 70 0.50 23.95 -19.29
N ASP A 71 1.19 23.77 -20.40
CA ASP A 71 0.59 23.29 -21.64
C ASP A 71 0.61 21.75 -21.62
N ILE A 72 -0.56 21.13 -21.80
CA ILE A 72 -0.74 19.68 -21.79
C ILE A 72 0.06 18.96 -22.88
N TYR A 73 0.51 19.67 -23.91
CA TYR A 73 1.35 19.13 -24.97
C TYR A 73 2.85 19.35 -24.73
N LYS A 74 3.23 20.19 -23.75
CA LYS A 74 4.64 20.48 -23.42
C LYS A 74 5.09 19.82 -22.12
N ASN A 75 4.18 19.60 -21.18
CA ASN A 75 4.49 18.94 -19.92
C ASN A 75 4.93 17.48 -20.13
N LEU A 76 6.05 17.07 -19.53
CA LEU A 76 6.62 15.72 -19.73
C LEU A 76 5.62 14.60 -19.38
N THR A 77 4.94 14.70 -18.24
CA THR A 77 4.00 13.70 -17.75
C THR A 77 2.84 13.49 -18.74
N THR A 78 2.26 14.58 -19.24
CA THR A 78 1.15 14.49 -20.21
C THR A 78 1.61 14.11 -21.60
N ARG A 79 2.84 14.47 -22.01
CA ARG A 79 3.45 14.01 -23.27
C ARG A 79 3.68 12.50 -23.26
N VAL A 80 4.20 11.96 -22.17
CA VAL A 80 4.34 10.50 -21.98
C VAL A 80 2.96 9.84 -21.97
N ALA A 81 1.98 10.44 -21.31
CA ALA A 81 0.63 9.90 -21.33
C ALA A 81 0.03 9.86 -22.74
N LEU A 82 0.18 10.94 -23.52
CA LEU A 82 -0.29 11.02 -24.89
C LEU A 82 0.45 10.04 -25.81
N TYR A 83 1.75 9.85 -25.62
CA TYR A 83 2.54 8.83 -26.31
C TYR A 83 1.94 7.43 -26.13
N VAL A 84 1.74 7.00 -24.88
CA VAL A 84 1.15 5.68 -24.59
C VAL A 84 -0.28 5.57 -25.13
N LEU A 85 -1.11 6.60 -24.97
CA LEU A 85 -2.48 6.61 -25.53
C LEU A 85 -2.48 6.43 -27.05
N ARG A 86 -1.59 7.11 -27.77
CA ARG A 86 -1.49 7.02 -29.23
C ARG A 86 -0.99 5.66 -29.71
N CYS A 87 -0.11 5.00 -28.97
CA CYS A 87 0.24 3.59 -29.20
C CYS A 87 -0.96 2.65 -29.08
N HIS A 88 -2.03 3.07 -28.41
CA HIS A 88 -3.28 2.32 -28.24
C HIS A 88 -4.45 2.95 -29.02
N ASP A 89 -4.17 3.59 -30.15
CA ASP A 89 -5.15 4.21 -31.05
C ASP A 89 -6.00 5.35 -30.44
N ILE A 90 -5.62 5.85 -29.26
CA ILE A 90 -6.26 6.99 -28.61
C ILE A 90 -5.47 8.26 -28.95
N GLN A 91 -5.92 8.96 -29.98
CA GLN A 91 -5.18 10.06 -30.60
C GLN A 91 -5.05 11.32 -29.74
N LYS A 92 -5.94 11.48 -28.75
CA LYS A 92 -6.11 12.70 -27.94
C LYS A 92 -6.25 12.37 -26.47
N LEU A 93 -5.73 13.25 -25.61
CA LEU A 93 -6.04 13.19 -24.17
C LEU A 93 -7.53 13.46 -23.98
N PRO A 94 -8.25 12.66 -23.15
CA PRO A 94 -9.58 13.02 -22.68
C PRO A 94 -9.59 14.41 -22.02
N SER A 95 -10.76 15.04 -21.92
CA SER A 95 -10.90 16.25 -21.12
C SER A 95 -10.58 15.94 -19.65
N ILE A 96 -9.55 16.59 -19.13
CA ILE A 96 -9.05 16.38 -17.77
C ILE A 96 -8.83 17.70 -17.02
N ILE A 97 -9.13 17.68 -15.73
CA ILE A 97 -8.55 18.63 -14.77
C ILE A 97 -7.48 17.86 -14.01
N LEU A 98 -6.22 18.25 -14.23
CA LEU A 98 -5.04 17.66 -13.65
C LEU A 98 -4.39 18.65 -12.68
N HIS A 99 -4.31 18.27 -11.40
CA HIS A 99 -3.48 18.97 -10.43
C HIS A 99 -2.29 18.09 -10.08
N VAL A 100 -1.08 18.63 -10.23
CA VAL A 100 0.16 17.96 -9.87
C VAL A 100 0.76 18.64 -8.63
N HIS A 101 1.00 17.87 -7.58
CA HIS A 101 1.77 18.29 -6.43
C HIS A 101 3.12 17.57 -6.44
N ASN A 102 4.21 18.32 -6.59
CA ASN A 102 5.55 17.77 -6.66
C ASN A 102 6.36 18.09 -5.40
N GLU A 103 6.80 17.07 -4.69
CA GLU A 103 7.72 17.21 -3.55
C GLU A 103 9.18 16.91 -3.95
N ILE A 104 9.42 16.46 -5.18
CA ILE A 104 10.71 15.93 -5.64
C ILE A 104 11.53 17.06 -6.28
N PRO A 105 12.70 17.40 -5.73
CA PRO A 105 13.59 18.41 -6.30
C PRO A 105 14.03 18.12 -7.75
N PHE A 106 13.90 19.12 -8.63
CA PHE A 106 14.30 19.02 -10.03
C PHE A 106 15.81 19.03 -10.21
N GLY A 107 16.31 18.15 -11.09
CA GLY A 107 17.74 18.14 -11.44
C GLY A 107 18.70 17.87 -10.27
N ARG A 108 18.20 17.37 -9.13
CA ARG A 108 19.03 17.17 -7.92
C ARG A 108 19.47 15.72 -7.67
N GLY A 109 19.12 14.78 -8.54
CA GLY A 109 19.50 13.36 -8.38
C GLY A 109 18.55 12.53 -7.52
N LEU A 110 17.31 12.99 -7.33
CA LEU A 110 16.23 12.26 -6.62
C LEU A 110 15.16 11.68 -7.57
N GLY A 111 15.53 11.40 -8.82
CA GLY A 111 14.66 10.68 -9.75
C GLY A 111 13.42 11.43 -10.24
N SER A 112 13.44 12.77 -10.24
CA SER A 112 12.27 13.57 -10.65
C SER A 112 11.80 13.30 -12.09
N SER A 113 12.73 13.12 -13.05
CA SER A 113 12.39 12.72 -14.44
C SER A 113 11.71 11.35 -14.48
N GLY A 114 12.34 10.33 -13.88
CA GLY A 114 11.78 8.98 -13.84
C GLY A 114 10.41 8.94 -13.18
N ALA A 115 10.19 9.72 -12.12
CA ALA A 115 8.89 9.85 -11.48
C ALA A 115 7.83 10.47 -12.43
N ALA A 116 8.19 11.51 -13.20
CA ALA A 116 7.29 12.12 -14.19
C ALA A 116 6.97 11.18 -15.35
N VAL A 117 7.95 10.40 -15.83
CA VAL A 117 7.76 9.37 -16.86
C VAL A 117 6.80 8.29 -16.37
N ILE A 118 7.04 7.72 -15.17
CA ILE A 118 6.15 6.72 -14.58
C ILE A 118 4.75 7.29 -14.34
N ALA A 119 4.63 8.53 -13.84
CA ALA A 119 3.34 9.19 -13.68
C ALA A 119 2.58 9.31 -15.00
N GLY A 120 3.28 9.62 -16.11
CA GLY A 120 2.69 9.72 -17.44
C GLY A 120 2.19 8.37 -17.99
N VAL A 121 3.00 7.33 -17.84
CA VAL A 121 2.62 5.96 -18.25
C VAL A 121 1.39 5.48 -17.46
N LEU A 122 1.38 5.69 -16.14
CA LEU A 122 0.23 5.36 -15.28
C LEU A 122 -1.01 6.21 -15.60
N LEU A 123 -0.81 7.49 -15.92
CA LEU A 123 -1.88 8.39 -16.34
C LEU A 123 -2.51 7.88 -17.63
N ALA A 124 -1.74 7.49 -18.64
CA ALA A 124 -2.28 6.90 -19.86
C ALA A 124 -3.05 5.60 -19.61
N ASN A 125 -2.46 4.69 -18.83
CA ASN A 125 -3.10 3.43 -18.48
C ASN A 125 -4.47 3.67 -17.82
N ALA A 126 -4.53 4.63 -16.89
CA ALA A 126 -5.76 5.02 -16.22
C ALA A 126 -6.74 5.76 -17.14
N LEU A 127 -6.30 6.69 -17.99
CA LEU A 127 -7.14 7.49 -18.89
C LEU A 127 -7.75 6.63 -20.01
N GLY A 128 -6.93 5.79 -20.64
CA GLY A 128 -7.33 4.89 -21.73
C GLY A 128 -8.01 3.61 -21.27
N ASN A 129 -8.07 3.35 -19.95
CA ASN A 129 -8.57 2.10 -19.39
C ASN A 129 -7.87 0.86 -20.01
N LEU A 130 -6.55 0.97 -20.18
CA LEU A 130 -5.76 0.02 -20.96
C LEU A 130 -5.49 -1.28 -20.20
N ASN A 131 -5.52 -1.23 -18.86
CA ASN A 131 -5.24 -2.36 -17.94
C ASN A 131 -3.91 -3.06 -18.26
N LEU A 132 -2.87 -2.27 -18.55
CA LEU A 132 -1.55 -2.79 -18.87
C LEU A 132 -0.89 -3.43 -17.63
N PRO A 133 -0.26 -4.61 -17.75
CA PRO A 133 0.51 -5.21 -16.67
C PRO A 133 1.77 -4.40 -16.37
N GLN A 134 2.37 -4.61 -15.19
CA GLN A 134 3.48 -3.79 -14.72
C GLN A 134 4.71 -3.89 -15.63
N SER A 135 5.00 -5.08 -16.17
CA SER A 135 6.05 -5.31 -17.17
C SER A 135 5.88 -4.40 -18.40
N ARG A 136 4.65 -4.28 -18.90
CA ARG A 136 4.32 -3.45 -20.06
C ARG A 136 4.36 -1.95 -19.76
N LEU A 137 4.01 -1.54 -18.54
CA LEU A 137 4.21 -0.17 -18.08
C LEU A 137 5.71 0.18 -18.05
N LEU A 138 6.55 -0.75 -17.56
CA LEU A 138 7.99 -0.57 -17.53
C LEU A 138 8.58 -0.43 -18.94
N ASP A 139 8.16 -1.25 -19.91
CA ASP A 139 8.61 -1.13 -21.29
C ASP A 139 8.33 0.27 -21.89
N PHE A 140 7.13 0.81 -21.68
CA PHE A 140 6.82 2.17 -22.13
C PHE A 140 7.68 3.22 -21.44
N ALA A 141 7.97 3.04 -20.14
CA ALA A 141 8.86 3.92 -19.40
C ALA A 141 10.29 3.85 -19.92
N LEU A 142 10.82 2.65 -20.21
CA LEU A 142 12.18 2.42 -20.71
C LEU A 142 12.41 2.94 -22.12
N MET A 143 11.35 3.01 -22.93
CA MET A 143 11.40 3.65 -24.25
C MET A 143 11.68 5.16 -24.13
N VAL A 144 11.25 5.77 -23.02
CA VAL A 144 11.42 7.20 -22.75
C VAL A 144 12.71 7.46 -21.95
N GLU A 145 12.87 6.75 -20.83
CA GLU A 145 14.02 6.86 -19.95
C GLU A 145 14.85 5.58 -20.04
N ARG A 146 15.97 5.66 -20.77
CA ARG A 146 16.79 4.50 -21.11
C ARG A 146 17.58 3.91 -19.92
N HIS A 147 17.46 4.49 -18.73
CA HIS A 147 18.12 4.03 -17.50
C HIS A 147 17.08 3.32 -16.65
N PRO A 148 17.22 1.99 -16.44
CA PRO A 148 16.15 1.21 -15.83
C PRO A 148 16.04 1.41 -14.32
N ASP A 149 17.12 1.83 -13.66
CA ASP A 149 17.23 1.94 -12.20
C ASP A 149 16.17 2.86 -11.56
N ASN A 150 16.00 4.08 -12.06
CA ASN A 150 15.05 5.05 -11.52
C ASN A 150 13.61 4.69 -11.86
N VAL A 151 13.30 4.42 -13.13
CA VAL A 151 11.92 4.10 -13.55
C VAL A 151 11.43 2.80 -12.92
N THR A 152 12.29 1.80 -12.76
CA THR A 152 11.95 0.56 -12.06
C THR A 152 11.70 0.83 -10.58
N ALA A 153 12.57 1.57 -9.90
CA ALA A 153 12.38 1.91 -8.49
C ALA A 153 11.11 2.75 -8.27
N ALA A 154 10.79 3.68 -9.17
CA ALA A 154 9.59 4.50 -9.08
C ALA A 154 8.32 3.66 -9.28
N LEU A 155 8.31 2.77 -10.28
CA LEU A 155 7.17 1.93 -10.61
C LEU A 155 6.96 0.81 -9.57
N VAL A 156 8.00 0.01 -9.33
CA VAL A 156 7.95 -1.20 -8.51
C VAL A 156 8.14 -0.88 -7.04
N GLY A 157 9.06 0.01 -6.70
CA GLY A 157 9.38 0.38 -5.32
C GLY A 157 10.17 -0.65 -4.50
N GLY A 158 10.61 -0.18 -3.34
CA GLY A 158 11.56 -0.84 -2.47
C GLY A 158 12.99 -0.63 -2.94
N PHE A 159 13.83 -1.62 -2.62
CA PHE A 159 15.20 -1.73 -3.12
C PHE A 159 15.22 -2.71 -4.29
N VAL A 160 15.61 -2.26 -5.47
CA VAL A 160 15.49 -3.03 -6.72
C VAL A 160 16.80 -3.07 -7.51
N GLY A 161 16.98 -4.15 -8.25
CA GLY A 161 17.98 -4.28 -9.30
C GLY A 161 17.28 -4.46 -10.64
N SER A 162 17.79 -3.84 -11.68
CA SER A 162 17.19 -3.84 -13.01
C SER A 162 18.26 -3.92 -14.10
N TYR A 163 17.90 -4.48 -15.25
CA TYR A 163 18.77 -4.57 -16.42
C TYR A 163 17.95 -4.54 -17.71
N LEU A 164 18.60 -4.15 -18.81
CA LEU A 164 18.02 -4.19 -20.15
C LEU A 164 18.31 -5.54 -20.79
N ASN A 165 17.33 -6.11 -21.48
CA ASN A 165 17.50 -7.37 -22.20
C ASN A 165 18.32 -7.19 -23.47
N GLU A 166 19.05 -8.25 -23.86
CA GLU A 166 19.49 -8.40 -25.24
C GLU A 166 18.25 -8.73 -26.09
N LEU A 167 17.90 -7.80 -26.98
CA LEU A 167 16.77 -7.96 -27.88
C LEU A 167 17.26 -8.41 -29.26
N GLU A 168 16.38 -9.05 -30.04
CA GLU A 168 16.66 -9.36 -31.44
C GLU A 168 17.06 -8.09 -32.21
N PRO A 169 17.95 -8.15 -33.22
CA PRO A 169 18.50 -6.96 -33.88
C PRO A 169 17.45 -5.96 -34.37
N ALA A 170 16.34 -6.43 -34.95
CA ALA A 170 15.23 -5.59 -35.40
C ALA A 170 14.51 -4.87 -34.25
N THR A 171 14.48 -5.49 -33.07
CA THR A 171 13.88 -4.92 -31.86
C THR A 171 14.85 -3.97 -31.14
N MET A 172 16.16 -4.25 -31.18
CA MET A 172 17.18 -3.30 -30.72
C MET A 172 17.15 -1.99 -31.51
N GLU A 173 16.95 -2.05 -32.84
CA GLU A 173 16.80 -0.87 -33.66
C GLU A 173 15.61 -0.01 -33.17
N ALA A 174 14.47 -0.64 -32.88
CA ALA A 174 13.29 0.03 -32.34
C ALA A 174 13.53 0.67 -30.95
N VAL A 175 14.27 0.03 -30.03
CA VAL A 175 14.64 0.65 -28.73
C VAL A 175 15.68 1.76 -28.88
N SER A 176 16.52 1.68 -29.91
CA SER A 176 17.58 2.65 -30.17
C SER A 176 17.09 3.96 -30.78
N VAL A 177 15.82 4.02 -31.23
CA VAL A 177 15.15 5.19 -31.80
C VAL A 177 15.35 6.43 -30.91
N PRO A 178 15.88 7.54 -31.44
CA PRO A 178 16.16 8.76 -30.68
C PRO A 178 14.97 9.20 -29.82
N LEU A 179 15.23 9.75 -28.63
CA LEU A 179 14.15 10.26 -27.76
C LEU A 179 13.30 11.33 -28.47
N SER A 180 13.90 12.11 -29.38
CA SER A 180 13.21 13.07 -30.23
C SER A 180 12.24 12.45 -31.25
N GLU A 181 12.28 11.15 -31.46
CA GLU A 181 11.32 10.43 -32.30
C GLU A 181 10.25 9.71 -31.46
N VAL A 182 10.61 9.23 -30.27
CA VAL A 182 9.68 8.64 -29.29
C VAL A 182 8.78 9.72 -28.66
N LEU A 183 9.41 10.81 -28.22
CA LEU A 183 8.81 12.00 -27.62
C LEU A 183 9.38 13.23 -28.32
N PRO A 184 8.93 13.54 -29.55
CA PRO A 184 9.39 14.72 -30.27
C PRO A 184 9.20 15.97 -29.44
N GLU A 185 10.23 16.82 -29.40
CA GLU A 185 10.10 18.17 -28.84
C GLU A 185 8.91 18.84 -29.52
N TYR A 186 8.06 19.48 -28.73
CA TYR A 186 6.93 20.24 -29.25
C TYR A 186 7.45 21.63 -29.60
N PRO A 187 7.72 21.95 -30.88
CA PRO A 187 8.06 23.30 -31.26
C PRO A 187 6.93 24.27 -30.86
N PRO A 188 7.18 25.58 -30.78
CA PRO A 188 6.21 26.56 -30.29
C PRO A 188 4.86 26.56 -31.02
N ASP A 189 4.82 26.08 -32.27
CA ASP A 189 3.67 25.95 -33.16
C ASP A 189 3.04 24.54 -33.20
N ALA A 190 3.58 23.57 -32.43
CA ALA A 190 3.05 22.21 -32.39
C ALA A 190 1.65 22.18 -31.76
N GLY A 191 0.66 21.81 -32.58
CA GLY A 191 -0.71 21.60 -32.17
C GLY A 191 -1.05 20.13 -31.88
N GLU A 192 -2.34 19.87 -31.77
CA GLU A 192 -2.94 18.54 -31.53
C GLU A 192 -2.47 17.45 -32.51
N ASP A 193 -2.11 17.86 -33.73
CA ASP A 193 -1.75 16.94 -34.80
C ASP A 193 -0.27 16.50 -34.80
N TRP A 194 0.57 17.05 -33.92
CA TRP A 194 1.99 16.70 -33.82
C TRP A 194 2.20 15.34 -33.14
N GLY A 195 3.01 14.45 -33.73
CA GLY A 195 3.40 13.16 -33.14
C GLY A 195 2.32 12.08 -33.07
N LYS A 196 1.35 12.04 -34.01
CA LYS A 196 0.20 11.11 -33.99
C LYS A 196 0.53 9.62 -34.08
N SER A 197 1.66 9.27 -34.69
CA SER A 197 2.06 7.89 -34.93
C SER A 197 3.42 7.60 -34.30
N PRO A 198 3.50 7.61 -32.96
CA PRO A 198 4.76 7.32 -32.29
C PRO A 198 5.13 5.84 -32.45
N PRO A 199 6.43 5.49 -32.34
CA PRO A 199 6.87 4.10 -32.39
C PRO A 199 6.30 3.31 -31.21
N MET A 200 5.74 2.12 -31.48
CA MET A 200 5.32 1.21 -30.42
C MET A 200 6.54 0.72 -29.63
N ALA A 201 6.54 0.91 -28.32
CA ALA A 201 7.62 0.39 -27.47
C ALA A 201 7.65 -1.14 -27.53
N PRO A 202 8.81 -1.76 -27.83
CA PRO A 202 8.98 -3.21 -27.82
C PRO A 202 8.55 -3.88 -26.51
N LEU A 203 8.21 -5.16 -26.57
CA LEU A 203 7.94 -5.95 -25.37
C LEU A 203 9.26 -6.36 -24.72
N ASN A 204 9.25 -6.46 -23.39
CA ASN A 204 10.33 -7.08 -22.61
C ASN A 204 11.67 -6.34 -22.75
N ILE A 205 11.66 -5.01 -22.70
CA ILE A 205 12.85 -4.15 -22.83
C ILE A 205 13.78 -4.31 -21.63
N GLY A 206 13.21 -4.46 -20.43
CA GLY A 206 13.98 -4.62 -19.20
C GLY A 206 13.34 -5.57 -18.21
N HIS A 207 14.18 -6.10 -17.32
CA HIS A 207 13.79 -6.95 -16.20
C HIS A 207 14.25 -6.38 -14.89
N TYR A 208 13.61 -6.83 -13.81
CA TYR A 208 13.96 -6.40 -12.47
C TYR A 208 13.83 -7.51 -11.44
N VAL A 209 14.46 -7.27 -10.29
CA VAL A 209 14.31 -8.05 -9.07
C VAL A 209 14.19 -7.09 -7.89
N ARG A 210 13.32 -7.42 -6.92
CA ARG A 210 13.26 -6.71 -5.65
C ARG A 210 14.14 -7.43 -4.63
N PHE A 211 15.05 -6.68 -4.01
CA PHE A 211 15.94 -7.17 -2.96
C PHE A 211 15.28 -7.05 -1.57
N GLY A 212 15.88 -7.72 -0.59
CA GLY A 212 15.51 -7.54 0.82
C GLY A 212 15.94 -6.17 1.34
N TRP A 213 15.20 -5.64 2.31
CA TRP A 213 15.53 -4.38 2.98
C TRP A 213 15.32 -4.51 4.49
N ALA A 214 16.35 -4.17 5.26
CA ALA A 214 16.27 -4.12 6.72
C ALA A 214 15.51 -2.85 7.16
N LYS A 215 14.44 -3.03 7.95
CA LYS A 215 13.48 -1.97 8.30
C LYS A 215 14.08 -0.87 9.18
N GLU A 216 15.20 -1.17 9.83
CA GLU A 216 15.97 -0.26 10.66
C GLU A 216 16.71 0.80 9.82
N ILE A 217 16.95 0.52 8.54
CA ILE A 217 17.68 1.43 7.65
C ILE A 217 16.73 2.49 7.09
N ARG A 218 17.10 3.76 7.26
CA ARG A 218 16.48 4.92 6.61
C ARG A 218 17.51 5.66 5.76
N ALA A 219 17.02 6.48 4.84
CA ALA A 219 17.84 7.27 3.94
C ALA A 219 17.82 8.75 4.34
N LEU A 220 18.99 9.33 4.59
CA LEU A 220 19.17 10.77 4.70
C LEU A 220 19.58 11.31 3.33
N ALA A 221 18.71 12.12 2.72
CA ALA A 221 19.02 12.86 1.50
C ALA A 221 19.58 14.23 1.89
N ILE A 222 20.84 14.49 1.53
CA ILE A 222 21.53 15.77 1.66
C ILE A 222 21.51 16.42 0.28
N ILE A 223 20.87 17.57 0.14
CA ILE A 223 20.40 18.15 -1.12
C ILE A 223 21.04 19.52 -1.33
N PRO A 224 22.20 19.58 -2.02
CA PRO A 224 22.78 20.85 -2.44
C PRO A 224 21.84 21.65 -3.34
N ARG A 225 21.72 22.96 -3.11
CA ARG A 225 20.87 23.88 -3.88
C ARG A 225 21.50 24.33 -5.20
N PHE A 226 21.86 23.36 -6.02
CA PHE A 226 22.19 23.58 -7.42
C PHE A 226 21.80 22.37 -8.25
N GLU A 227 21.68 22.55 -9.56
CA GLU A 227 21.32 21.48 -10.48
C GLU A 227 22.57 20.91 -11.13
N LEU A 228 22.58 19.59 -11.32
CA LEU A 228 23.60 18.90 -12.09
C LEU A 228 22.91 18.05 -13.16
N SER A 229 23.10 18.41 -14.43
CA SER A 229 22.47 17.67 -15.52
C SER A 229 23.06 16.26 -15.65
N THR A 230 22.20 15.27 -15.88
CA THR A 230 22.58 13.87 -16.08
C THR A 230 23.57 13.71 -17.25
N ALA A 231 23.42 14.52 -18.31
CA ALA A 231 24.32 14.54 -19.46
C ALA A 231 25.76 14.91 -19.04
N LYS A 232 25.93 16.02 -18.31
CA LYS A 232 27.24 16.45 -17.80
C LYS A 232 27.85 15.43 -16.84
N ALA A 233 27.03 14.78 -16.01
CA ALA A 233 27.48 13.72 -15.10
C ALA A 233 27.88 12.42 -15.82
N ARG A 234 27.42 12.19 -17.06
CA ARG A 234 27.85 11.07 -17.90
C ARG A 234 29.08 11.40 -18.75
N GLU A 235 29.22 12.64 -19.20
CA GLU A 235 30.35 13.10 -20.01
C GLU A 235 31.71 12.90 -19.33
N VAL A 236 31.75 12.99 -18.00
CA VAL A 236 32.99 12.78 -17.22
C VAL A 236 33.40 11.31 -17.07
N LEU A 237 32.57 10.36 -17.49
CA LEU A 237 32.85 8.92 -17.35
C LEU A 237 33.81 8.45 -18.44
N PRO A 238 34.80 7.61 -18.11
CA PRO A 238 35.73 7.08 -19.11
C PRO A 238 35.04 6.06 -20.03
N LEU A 239 35.52 5.98 -21.27
CA LEU A 239 35.06 4.96 -22.22
C LEU A 239 35.55 3.55 -21.85
N PHE A 240 36.64 3.44 -21.11
CA PHE A 240 37.26 2.17 -20.75
C PHE A 240 37.59 2.11 -19.26
N TYR A 241 37.36 0.95 -18.65
CA TYR A 241 37.66 0.68 -17.25
C TYR A 241 38.71 -0.41 -17.14
N SER A 242 39.54 -0.34 -16.09
CA SER A 242 40.49 -1.40 -15.80
C SER A 242 39.75 -2.65 -15.31
N ARG A 243 40.26 -3.84 -15.65
CA ARG A 243 39.75 -5.11 -15.10
C ARG A 243 39.71 -5.08 -13.56
N LYS A 244 40.71 -4.47 -12.93
CA LYS A 244 40.81 -4.35 -11.47
C LYS A 244 39.63 -3.57 -10.89
N ASP A 245 39.20 -2.50 -11.55
CA ASP A 245 38.12 -1.65 -11.06
C ASP A 245 36.75 -2.26 -11.32
N LEU A 246 36.56 -2.94 -12.46
CA LEU A 246 35.33 -3.69 -12.71
C LEU A 246 35.16 -4.84 -11.73
N VAL A 247 36.20 -5.65 -11.51
CA VAL A 247 36.18 -6.73 -10.51
C VAL A 247 35.93 -6.16 -9.10
N PHE A 248 36.56 -5.02 -8.78
CA PHE A 248 36.29 -4.32 -7.52
C PHE A 248 34.81 -4.02 -7.38
N ASN A 249 34.20 -3.39 -8.39
CA ASN A 249 32.82 -2.93 -8.33
C ASN A 249 31.81 -4.09 -8.28
N MET A 250 32.03 -5.15 -9.07
CA MET A 250 31.20 -6.36 -9.07
C MET A 250 31.17 -7.06 -7.70
N GLN A 251 32.32 -7.14 -7.02
CA GLN A 251 32.39 -7.71 -5.67
C GLN A 251 31.53 -6.93 -4.67
N ARG A 252 31.55 -5.59 -4.75
CA ARG A 252 30.81 -4.72 -3.84
C ARG A 252 29.32 -4.81 -4.11
N LEU A 253 28.92 -4.77 -5.38
CA LEU A 253 27.53 -4.93 -5.78
C LEU A 253 26.94 -6.26 -5.30
N ALA A 254 27.65 -7.37 -5.49
CA ALA A 254 27.19 -8.70 -5.07
C ALA A 254 26.97 -8.80 -3.54
N VAL A 255 27.82 -8.15 -2.74
CA VAL A 255 27.67 -8.10 -1.28
C VAL A 255 26.55 -7.15 -0.88
N LEU A 256 26.48 -5.97 -1.50
CA LEU A 256 25.55 -4.90 -1.13
C LEU A 256 24.09 -5.33 -1.22
N THR A 257 23.72 -6.03 -2.31
CA THR A 257 22.34 -6.47 -2.56
C THR A 257 21.80 -7.40 -1.47
N THR A 258 22.68 -8.13 -0.79
CA THR A 258 22.31 -9.01 0.33
C THR A 258 22.48 -8.31 1.67
N ALA A 259 23.56 -7.55 1.87
CA ALA A 259 23.87 -6.89 3.14
C ALA A 259 22.77 -5.91 3.59
N LEU A 260 22.19 -5.14 2.66
CA LEU A 260 21.09 -4.20 2.95
C LEU A 260 19.79 -4.89 3.37
N GLY A 261 19.65 -6.19 3.14
CA GLY A 261 18.50 -6.99 3.56
C GLY A 261 18.66 -7.70 4.91
N GLN A 262 19.83 -7.62 5.53
CA GLN A 262 20.13 -8.33 6.79
C GLN A 262 19.80 -7.47 8.01
N SER A 263 19.17 -8.10 9.02
CA SER A 263 18.90 -7.51 10.32
C SER A 263 19.60 -8.33 11.43
N PRO A 264 20.37 -7.68 12.32
CA PRO A 264 20.69 -6.25 12.33
C PRO A 264 21.64 -5.87 11.17
N PRO A 265 21.58 -4.61 10.65
CA PRO A 265 22.50 -4.15 9.62
C PRO A 265 23.96 -4.13 10.12
N ASP A 266 24.90 -4.58 9.29
CA ASP A 266 26.35 -4.52 9.57
C ASP A 266 26.96 -3.24 8.94
N PRO A 267 27.36 -2.24 9.75
CA PRO A 267 27.91 -0.99 9.23
C PRO A 267 29.23 -1.16 8.48
N GLY A 268 30.10 -2.09 8.92
CA GLY A 268 31.40 -2.32 8.30
C GLY A 268 31.25 -2.96 6.93
N LEU A 269 30.36 -3.96 6.84
CA LEU A 269 30.07 -4.65 5.59
C LEU A 269 29.39 -3.72 4.58
N ILE A 270 28.35 -2.98 5.00
CA ILE A 270 27.59 -2.09 4.11
C ILE A 270 28.47 -0.93 3.63
N TYR A 271 29.27 -0.33 4.51
CA TYR A 271 30.14 0.79 4.13
C TYR A 271 31.18 0.38 3.07
N GLU A 272 31.82 -0.78 3.24
CA GLU A 272 32.75 -1.31 2.25
C GLU A 272 32.04 -1.71 0.94
N ALA A 273 30.83 -2.25 1.04
CA ALA A 273 30.01 -2.64 -0.10
C ALA A 273 29.40 -1.46 -0.87
N MET A 274 29.31 -0.25 -0.28
CA MET A 274 28.86 0.95 -0.97
C MET A 274 29.98 1.69 -1.72
N LYS A 275 31.23 1.22 -1.65
CA LYS A 275 32.34 1.84 -2.40
C LYS A 275 32.21 1.57 -3.89
N ASP A 276 32.45 2.61 -4.67
CA ASP A 276 32.35 2.60 -6.13
C ASP A 276 33.69 2.98 -6.79
N ARG A 277 33.94 2.38 -7.96
CA ARG A 277 35.05 2.76 -8.85
C ARG A 277 34.63 3.03 -10.30
N VAL A 278 33.34 2.98 -10.60
CA VAL A 278 32.82 3.11 -11.96
C VAL A 278 32.37 4.54 -12.25
N HIS A 279 31.72 5.24 -11.32
CA HIS A 279 31.12 6.55 -11.60
C HIS A 279 31.47 7.66 -10.62
N GLN A 280 31.46 7.39 -9.31
CA GLN A 280 31.72 8.40 -8.27
C GLN A 280 33.12 9.01 -8.35
N PRO A 281 34.22 8.27 -8.60
CA PRO A 281 35.55 8.87 -8.67
C PRO A 281 35.66 9.96 -9.74
N TYR A 282 34.87 9.84 -10.82
CA TYR A 282 34.84 10.76 -11.95
C TYR A 282 33.83 11.90 -11.72
N ARG A 283 32.70 11.60 -11.06
CA ARG A 283 31.65 12.58 -10.75
C ARG A 283 31.98 13.50 -9.56
N LYS A 284 32.86 13.09 -8.64
CA LYS A 284 33.12 13.86 -7.41
C LYS A 284 33.61 15.28 -7.63
N ALA A 285 34.25 15.56 -8.77
CA ALA A 285 34.69 16.91 -9.12
C ALA A 285 33.53 17.85 -9.50
N LEU A 286 32.35 17.29 -9.82
CA LEU A 286 31.16 18.05 -10.21
C LEU A 286 30.37 18.59 -9.01
N VAL A 287 30.63 18.06 -7.81
CA VAL A 287 29.90 18.41 -6.58
C VAL A 287 30.90 18.97 -5.57
N PRO A 288 31.00 20.30 -5.43
CA PRO A 288 31.90 20.92 -4.46
C PRO A 288 31.59 20.43 -3.04
N GLY A 289 32.59 19.95 -2.30
CA GLY A 289 32.41 19.40 -0.94
C GLY A 289 32.14 17.89 -0.87
N LEU A 290 31.80 17.23 -1.99
CA LEU A 290 31.57 15.77 -1.99
C LEU A 290 32.79 14.96 -1.53
N PRO A 291 34.04 15.26 -1.97
CA PRO A 291 35.21 14.53 -1.50
C PRO A 291 35.40 14.60 0.02
N GLU A 292 35.14 15.76 0.62
CA GLU A 292 35.24 15.98 2.07
C GLU A 292 34.12 15.27 2.82
N VAL A 293 32.88 15.38 2.35
CA VAL A 293 31.73 14.69 2.96
C VAL A 293 31.96 13.17 2.97
N THR A 294 32.31 12.58 1.82
CA THR A 294 32.49 11.13 1.70
C THR A 294 33.72 10.57 2.42
N SER A 295 34.71 11.42 2.74
CA SER A 295 35.93 10.99 3.45
C SER A 295 35.90 11.25 4.95
N ARG A 296 35.19 12.29 5.41
CA ARG A 296 35.08 12.66 6.84
C ARG A 296 33.89 12.01 7.54
N ILE A 297 32.78 11.83 6.83
CA ILE A 297 31.56 11.23 7.37
C ILE A 297 31.59 9.72 7.08
N THR A 298 32.01 8.95 8.09
CA THR A 298 32.18 7.49 8.00
C THR A 298 31.54 6.80 9.21
N PRO A 299 31.32 5.47 9.18
CA PRO A 299 30.78 4.74 10.34
C PRO A 299 31.66 4.85 11.59
N GLN A 300 32.95 5.18 11.44
CA GLN A 300 33.87 5.41 12.56
C GLN A 300 33.67 6.78 13.20
N THR A 301 33.31 7.80 12.41
CA THR A 301 33.07 9.15 12.93
C THR A 301 31.61 9.37 13.34
N HIS A 302 30.67 8.66 12.71
CA HIS A 302 29.24 8.82 12.91
C HIS A 302 28.58 7.48 13.25
N LYS A 303 28.23 7.30 14.52
CA LYS A 303 27.47 6.13 14.99
C LYS A 303 26.11 6.06 14.28
N GLY A 304 25.77 4.87 13.79
CA GLY A 304 24.52 4.63 13.06
C GLY A 304 24.64 4.78 11.54
N LEU A 305 25.68 5.42 11.01
CA LEU A 305 25.94 5.49 9.57
C LEU A 305 26.34 4.10 9.04
N LEU A 306 25.68 3.68 7.96
CA LEU A 306 25.98 2.44 7.25
C LEU A 306 26.71 2.71 5.94
N GLY A 307 26.39 3.81 5.25
CA GLY A 307 27.11 4.19 4.05
C GLY A 307 26.65 5.51 3.46
N ILE A 308 27.49 6.06 2.58
CA ILE A 308 27.28 7.38 1.98
C ILE A 308 27.72 7.34 0.52
N CYS A 309 26.86 7.82 -0.38
CA CYS A 309 27.08 7.78 -1.81
C CYS A 309 26.38 8.93 -2.53
N LEU A 310 26.73 9.15 -3.79
CA LEU A 310 26.00 10.07 -4.66
C LEU A 310 24.65 9.45 -5.03
N SER A 311 23.56 10.22 -4.90
CA SER A 311 22.24 9.81 -5.34
C SER A 311 22.12 9.97 -6.86
N GLY A 312 22.10 8.85 -7.60
CA GLY A 312 22.06 8.87 -9.06
C GLY A 312 23.25 9.61 -9.66
N ALA A 313 22.97 10.66 -10.44
CA ALA A 313 23.97 11.54 -11.05
C ALA A 313 24.43 12.68 -10.12
N GLY A 314 23.76 12.90 -9.00
CA GLY A 314 23.99 14.04 -8.10
C GLY A 314 23.14 15.28 -8.41
N PRO A 315 23.33 16.38 -7.65
CA PRO A 315 24.34 16.54 -6.60
C PRO A 315 23.90 16.04 -5.22
N THR A 316 22.66 15.55 -5.06
CA THR A 316 22.22 14.96 -3.79
C THR A 316 23.12 13.82 -3.36
N ILE A 317 23.45 13.81 -2.06
CA ILE A 317 24.15 12.72 -1.39
C ILE A 317 23.12 11.91 -0.61
N LEU A 318 23.18 10.59 -0.76
CA LEU A 318 22.39 9.65 0.02
C LEU A 318 23.27 9.03 1.11
N ALA A 319 22.89 9.23 2.36
CA ALA A 319 23.45 8.51 3.50
C ALA A 319 22.44 7.49 4.02
N LEU A 320 22.83 6.22 4.12
CA LEU A 320 22.04 5.17 4.74
C LEU A 320 22.46 5.05 6.21
N ALA A 321 21.51 5.12 7.12
CA ALA A 321 21.77 5.09 8.56
C ALA A 321 20.60 4.48 9.35
N THR A 322 20.89 4.00 10.56
CA THR A 322 19.88 3.53 11.52
C THR A 322 19.55 4.58 12.59
N GLU A 323 20.51 5.44 12.93
CA GLU A 323 20.40 6.53 13.91
C GLU A 323 21.40 7.66 13.57
N GLY A 324 21.37 8.77 14.32
CA GLY A 324 22.34 9.86 14.19
C GLY A 324 22.16 10.77 12.97
N PHE A 325 20.98 10.78 12.36
CA PHE A 325 20.67 11.49 11.11
C PHE A 325 20.98 12.99 11.17
N GLU A 326 20.59 13.66 12.25
CA GLU A 326 20.75 15.10 12.44
C GLU A 326 22.23 15.49 12.51
N ASN A 327 23.05 14.70 13.21
CA ASN A 327 24.50 14.95 13.29
C ASN A 327 25.17 14.77 11.92
N ILE A 328 24.83 13.70 11.21
CA ILE A 328 25.31 13.46 9.83
C ILE A 328 24.93 14.64 8.92
N ALA A 329 23.69 15.12 9.02
CA ALA A 329 23.20 16.23 8.23
C ALA A 329 23.92 17.54 8.56
N HIS A 330 24.09 17.88 9.84
CA HIS A 330 24.76 19.11 10.27
C HIS A 330 26.21 19.17 9.82
N ASP A 331 26.97 18.08 9.98
CA ASP A 331 28.37 18.01 9.53
C ASP A 331 28.46 18.15 8.01
N ALA A 332 27.55 17.52 7.26
CA ALA A 332 27.49 17.70 5.81
C ALA A 332 27.19 19.15 5.42
N VAL A 333 26.20 19.78 6.06
CA VAL A 333 25.85 21.20 5.84
C VAL A 333 27.05 22.10 6.11
N GLN A 334 27.80 21.87 7.19
CA GLN A 334 29.00 22.65 7.49
C GLN A 334 30.07 22.49 6.40
N ILE A 335 30.36 21.26 5.98
CA ILE A 335 31.37 20.97 4.94
C ILE A 335 30.99 21.65 3.61
N PHE A 336 29.73 21.59 3.21
CA PHE A 336 29.26 22.29 2.02
C PHE A 336 29.27 23.82 2.19
N GLY A 337 28.95 24.31 3.39
CA GLY A 337 29.01 25.73 3.74
C GLY A 337 30.42 26.31 3.61
N GLU A 338 31.46 25.57 3.98
CA GLU A 338 32.87 25.93 3.76
C GLU A 338 33.21 26.09 2.26
N ARG A 339 32.41 25.48 1.37
CA ARG A 339 32.51 25.59 -0.09
C ARG A 339 31.51 26.59 -0.70
N GLY A 340 30.76 27.32 0.13
CA GLY A 340 29.75 28.29 -0.32
C GLY A 340 28.50 27.65 -0.95
N VAL A 341 28.22 26.38 -0.63
CA VAL A 341 27.07 25.65 -1.16
C VAL A 341 26.00 25.53 -0.07
N GLU A 342 24.81 26.08 -0.36
CA GLU A 342 23.64 25.89 0.50
C GLU A 342 23.06 24.48 0.32
N VAL A 343 22.61 23.86 1.41
CA VAL A 343 22.18 22.47 1.45
C VAL A 343 20.92 22.33 2.30
N ASP A 344 19.90 21.68 1.73
CA ASP A 344 18.76 21.16 2.48
C ASP A 344 18.99 19.69 2.83
N TRP A 345 18.24 19.14 3.79
CA TRP A 345 18.27 17.71 4.05
C TRP A 345 16.91 17.16 4.49
N LYS A 346 16.68 15.87 4.20
CA LYS A 346 15.45 15.16 4.56
C LYS A 346 15.74 13.72 4.97
N ILE A 347 15.10 13.26 6.04
CA ILE A 347 15.09 11.83 6.40
C ILE A 347 13.91 11.18 5.69
N LEU A 348 14.20 10.16 4.91
CA LEU A 348 13.29 9.48 4.01
C LEU A 348 13.24 7.99 4.34
N ASN A 349 12.03 7.44 4.25
CA ASN A 349 11.82 6.00 4.34
C ASN A 349 11.86 5.38 2.95
N ILE A 350 12.16 4.08 2.93
CA ILE A 350 12.06 3.26 1.72
C ILE A 350 10.61 2.81 1.62
N VAL A 351 10.00 3.01 0.45
CA VAL A 351 8.55 2.89 0.27
C VAL A 351 8.19 1.86 -0.80
N GLY A 352 6.89 1.59 -0.95
CA GLY A 352 6.39 0.79 -2.07
C GLY A 352 6.56 1.50 -3.41
N GLY A 353 6.02 0.87 -4.46
CA GLY A 353 6.01 1.41 -5.81
C GLY A 353 4.97 2.49 -6.02
N SER A 354 4.70 2.78 -7.28
CA SER A 354 3.66 3.73 -7.65
C SER A 354 2.27 3.15 -7.43
N GLU A 355 1.34 4.00 -6.98
CA GLU A 355 -0.03 3.60 -6.67
C GLU A 355 -1.03 4.42 -7.51
N VAL A 356 -2.02 3.74 -8.10
CA VAL A 356 -3.20 4.38 -8.68
C VAL A 356 -4.40 4.10 -7.77
N ASN A 357 -4.75 5.09 -6.95
CA ASN A 357 -5.86 4.97 -6.03
C ASN A 357 -7.13 5.52 -6.72
N PRO A 358 -8.22 4.74 -6.86
CA PRO A 358 -9.46 5.19 -7.49
C PRO A 358 -10.25 6.17 -6.61
N GLY A 359 -9.58 6.87 -5.70
CA GLY A 359 -10.15 7.90 -4.84
C GLY A 359 -10.64 7.37 -3.48
N TRP A 360 -10.18 6.22 -2.98
CA TRP A 360 -10.43 5.74 -1.60
C TRP A 360 -9.53 6.40 -0.56
N GLY A 361 -8.40 6.97 -0.97
CA GLY A 361 -7.48 7.69 -0.07
C GLY A 361 -6.57 6.77 0.76
N THR A 362 -5.83 7.34 1.71
CA THR A 362 -4.98 6.63 2.70
C THR A 362 -5.81 5.72 3.64
N PRO A 363 -5.20 4.84 4.46
CA PRO A 363 -5.93 4.09 5.50
C PRO A 363 -6.80 4.99 6.39
N ASP A 364 -6.30 6.15 6.79
CA ASP A 364 -7.07 7.12 7.59
C ASP A 364 -8.25 7.71 6.80
N GLN A 365 -8.04 8.04 5.53
CA GLN A 365 -9.12 8.51 4.65
C GLN A 365 -10.14 7.42 4.35
N THR A 366 -9.71 6.16 4.31
CA THR A 366 -10.58 4.99 4.19
C THR A 366 -11.43 4.83 5.45
N MET A 367 -10.84 4.98 6.63
CA MET A 367 -11.57 5.00 7.91
C MET A 367 -12.60 6.12 7.96
N ILE A 368 -12.23 7.33 7.51
CA ILE A 368 -13.16 8.47 7.40
C ILE A 368 -14.31 8.15 6.43
N LYS A 369 -14.04 7.53 5.27
CA LYS A 369 -15.08 7.16 4.30
C LYS A 369 -16.01 6.07 4.81
N CYS A 370 -15.47 5.07 5.50
CA CYS A 370 -16.29 4.06 6.19
C CYS A 370 -17.19 4.73 7.24
N ASN A 371 -16.65 5.66 8.04
CA ASN A 371 -17.40 6.41 9.03
C ASN A 371 -18.52 7.26 8.37
N LEU A 372 -18.22 7.95 7.27
CA LEU A 372 -19.20 8.70 6.48
C LEU A 372 -20.29 7.80 5.88
N PHE A 373 -19.92 6.62 5.37
CA PHE A 373 -20.88 5.64 4.86
C PHE A 373 -21.83 5.18 5.96
N TYR A 374 -21.34 4.82 7.15
CA TYR A 374 -22.21 4.42 8.27
C TYR A 374 -23.15 5.55 8.73
N LYS A 375 -22.73 6.81 8.59
CA LYS A 375 -23.55 8.00 8.89
C LYS A 375 -24.53 8.40 7.77
N SER A 376 -24.47 7.73 6.62
CA SER A 376 -25.29 8.08 5.44
C SER A 376 -26.74 7.58 5.53
N GLU A 377 -27.64 8.21 4.76
CA GLU A 377 -29.02 7.73 4.63
C GLU A 377 -29.10 6.38 3.90
N GLU A 378 -28.14 6.12 3.01
CA GLU A 378 -28.01 4.87 2.29
C GLU A 378 -27.83 3.71 3.28
N PHE A 379 -26.93 3.85 4.27
CA PHE A 379 -26.72 2.84 5.31
C PHE A 379 -27.98 2.54 6.11
N LYS A 380 -28.75 3.57 6.50
CA LYS A 380 -30.00 3.42 7.27
C LYS A 380 -31.05 2.58 6.54
N ASN A 381 -30.99 2.52 5.21
CA ASN A 381 -31.96 1.84 4.36
C ASN A 381 -31.47 0.49 3.83
N VAL A 382 -30.27 0.04 4.21
CA VAL A 382 -29.76 -1.29 3.83
C VAL A 382 -30.58 -2.37 4.50
N SER A 383 -31.24 -3.23 3.74
CA SER A 383 -31.97 -4.38 4.29
C SER A 383 -31.03 -5.49 4.77
N PRO A 384 -31.40 -6.27 5.81
CA PRO A 384 -30.68 -7.49 6.17
C PRO A 384 -30.65 -8.49 5.03
N ILE A 385 -29.71 -9.42 5.11
CA ILE A 385 -29.67 -10.58 4.21
C ILE A 385 -30.99 -11.36 4.33
N SER A 386 -31.52 -11.78 3.18
CA SER A 386 -32.76 -12.56 3.12
C SER A 386 -32.70 -13.76 4.06
N GLY A 387 -33.81 -14.02 4.77
CA GLY A 387 -33.92 -15.13 5.73
C GLY A 387 -33.27 -14.89 7.11
N ALA A 388 -32.51 -13.80 7.30
CA ALA A 388 -31.85 -13.50 8.57
C ALA A 388 -32.82 -13.41 9.75
N TYR A 389 -33.88 -12.60 9.60
CA TYR A 389 -34.84 -12.35 10.68
C TYR A 389 -35.51 -13.63 11.19
N ASN A 390 -36.07 -14.42 10.28
CA ASN A 390 -36.79 -15.64 10.63
C ASN A 390 -35.86 -16.69 11.26
N SER A 391 -34.64 -16.81 10.73
CA SER A 391 -33.68 -17.82 11.21
C SER A 391 -33.13 -17.45 12.58
N LEU A 392 -32.77 -16.19 12.79
CA LEU A 392 -32.32 -15.71 14.09
C LEU A 392 -33.44 -15.79 15.15
N ARG A 393 -34.70 -15.48 14.80
CA ARG A 393 -35.84 -15.72 15.71
C ARG A 393 -35.98 -17.19 16.07
N LYS A 394 -35.80 -18.11 15.11
CA LYS A 394 -35.89 -19.54 15.37
C LYS A 394 -34.79 -20.00 16.33
N LEU A 395 -33.55 -19.57 16.13
CA LEU A 395 -32.44 -19.85 17.08
C LEU A 395 -32.76 -19.30 18.47
N LYS A 396 -33.31 -18.08 18.57
CA LYS A 396 -33.75 -17.53 19.86
C LYS A 396 -34.85 -18.38 20.50
N PHE A 397 -35.86 -18.80 19.74
CA PHE A 397 -36.93 -19.67 20.21
C PHE A 397 -36.42 -21.04 20.69
N GLU A 398 -35.37 -21.55 20.07
CA GLU A 398 -34.68 -22.78 20.49
C GLU A 398 -33.82 -22.59 21.76
N GLY A 399 -33.70 -21.36 22.26
CA GLY A 399 -33.13 -21.02 23.56
C GLY A 399 -31.69 -20.47 23.51
N PHE A 400 -31.20 -20.07 22.35
CA PHE A 400 -29.90 -19.42 22.23
C PHE A 400 -29.98 -17.92 22.54
N GLN A 401 -28.98 -17.39 23.26
CA GLN A 401 -28.79 -15.94 23.40
C GLN A 401 -27.95 -15.44 22.24
N LEU A 402 -28.42 -14.42 21.52
CA LEU A 402 -27.76 -13.91 20.33
C LEU A 402 -27.18 -12.53 20.61
N ALA A 403 -25.87 -12.35 20.43
CA ALA A 403 -25.23 -11.04 20.53
C ALA A 403 -24.57 -10.64 19.22
N VAL A 404 -24.47 -9.33 18.98
CA VAL A 404 -23.78 -8.74 17.84
C VAL A 404 -22.37 -8.34 18.24
N LEU A 405 -21.37 -8.73 17.45
CA LEU A 405 -19.97 -8.37 17.62
C LEU A 405 -19.51 -7.57 16.39
N THR A 406 -19.31 -6.27 16.54
CA THR A 406 -19.00 -5.35 15.45
C THR A 406 -17.65 -4.66 15.62
N ALA A 407 -16.99 -4.35 14.50
CA ALA A 407 -15.74 -3.58 14.47
C ALA A 407 -15.97 -2.05 14.49
N ARG A 408 -17.21 -1.62 14.72
CA ARG A 408 -17.58 -0.20 14.83
C ARG A 408 -17.26 0.32 16.22
N ASP A 409 -16.80 1.57 16.30
CA ASP A 409 -16.58 2.30 17.55
C ASP A 409 -17.93 2.67 18.21
N LYS A 410 -17.92 3.01 19.50
CA LYS A 410 -19.15 3.29 20.26
C LYS A 410 -19.85 4.57 19.79
N ASP A 411 -19.15 5.45 19.08
CA ASP A 411 -19.74 6.63 18.43
C ASP A 411 -20.79 6.26 17.36
N MET A 412 -20.79 5.00 16.89
CA MET A 412 -21.76 4.45 15.93
C MET A 412 -22.92 3.70 16.59
N LYS A 413 -23.02 3.72 17.92
CA LYS A 413 -24.00 2.93 18.68
C LYS A 413 -25.43 3.24 18.25
N ASP A 414 -25.83 4.51 18.32
CA ASP A 414 -27.21 4.93 18.04
C ASP A 414 -27.64 4.55 16.61
N LEU A 415 -26.74 4.71 15.63
CA LEU A 415 -26.99 4.34 14.24
C LEU A 415 -27.13 2.82 14.06
N THR A 416 -26.31 2.05 14.77
CA THR A 416 -26.35 0.59 14.74
C THR A 416 -27.63 0.05 15.38
N GLU A 417 -28.02 0.59 16.53
CA GLU A 417 -29.23 0.20 17.25
C GLU A 417 -30.49 0.63 16.48
N THR A 418 -30.52 1.83 15.91
CA THR A 418 -31.61 2.29 15.04
C THR A 418 -31.79 1.37 13.82
N TRP A 419 -30.69 0.93 13.21
CA TRP A 419 -30.73 -0.02 12.11
C TRP A 419 -31.30 -1.37 12.55
N ILE A 420 -30.93 -1.86 13.75
CA ILE A 420 -31.48 -3.11 14.33
C ILE A 420 -32.98 -2.97 14.53
N GLU A 421 -33.43 -1.92 15.21
CA GLU A 421 -34.85 -1.69 15.50
C GLU A 421 -35.71 -1.65 14.24
N ARG A 422 -35.17 -1.05 13.17
CA ARG A 422 -35.87 -0.93 11.89
C ARG A 422 -36.15 -2.29 11.25
N TRP A 423 -35.18 -3.20 11.28
CA TRP A 423 -35.23 -4.44 10.50
C TRP A 423 -35.56 -5.69 11.33
N TYR A 424 -35.46 -5.58 12.65
CA TYR A 424 -35.78 -6.63 13.60
C TYR A 424 -36.89 -6.10 14.53
N PRO A 425 -38.17 -6.33 14.21
CA PRO A 425 -39.30 -5.96 15.05
C PRO A 425 -39.05 -6.39 16.51
N GLY A 426 -39.14 -5.44 17.44
CA GLY A 426 -38.84 -5.65 18.87
C GLY A 426 -37.44 -5.24 19.33
N GLY A 427 -36.51 -4.93 18.42
CA GLY A 427 -35.22 -4.29 18.71
C GLY A 427 -34.22 -5.11 19.53
N LEU A 428 -33.26 -4.41 20.17
CA LEU A 428 -32.35 -4.97 21.17
C LEU A 428 -33.15 -5.42 22.41
N LEU A 429 -32.74 -6.53 23.04
CA LEU A 429 -33.22 -7.01 24.34
C LEU A 429 -34.66 -7.56 24.39
N LYS A 430 -35.31 -7.89 23.27
CA LYS A 430 -36.61 -8.62 23.31
C LYS A 430 -36.74 -9.75 22.31
N ASP A 431 -36.65 -9.50 21.00
CA ASP A 431 -37.10 -10.50 20.01
C ASP A 431 -35.99 -11.30 19.31
N VAL A 432 -34.77 -10.75 19.16
CA VAL A 432 -33.68 -11.45 18.44
C VAL A 432 -32.34 -11.32 19.18
N PHE A 433 -31.82 -10.10 19.35
CA PHE A 433 -30.51 -9.89 19.96
C PHE A 433 -30.61 -9.46 21.42
N GLU A 434 -29.63 -9.87 22.24
CA GLU A 434 -29.48 -9.47 23.63
C GLU A 434 -28.58 -8.24 23.77
N THR A 435 -27.52 -8.12 22.98
CA THR A 435 -26.58 -6.99 23.09
C THR A 435 -25.76 -6.78 21.82
N VAL A 436 -25.07 -5.63 21.75
CA VAL A 436 -24.06 -5.31 20.72
C VAL A 436 -22.75 -4.94 21.41
N TYR A 437 -21.67 -5.62 21.02
CA TYR A 437 -20.29 -5.34 21.41
C TYR A 437 -19.58 -4.57 20.29
N TYR A 438 -19.01 -3.41 20.65
CA TYR A 438 -18.33 -2.47 19.75
C TYR A 438 -16.81 -2.62 19.86
N SER A 439 -16.04 -2.13 18.89
CA SER A 439 -14.56 -2.22 18.83
C SER A 439 -13.85 -1.73 20.10
N GLU A 440 -14.41 -0.76 20.81
CA GLU A 440 -13.89 -0.26 22.09
C GLU A 440 -14.07 -1.26 23.23
N ASP A 441 -15.03 -2.18 23.14
CA ASP A 441 -15.19 -3.30 24.09
C ASP A 441 -14.09 -4.37 23.94
N PHE A 442 -13.22 -4.21 22.92
CA PHE A 442 -12.07 -5.07 22.67
C PHE A 442 -10.79 -4.52 23.31
N THR A 443 -10.79 -3.55 24.21
CA THR A 443 -9.54 -3.03 24.80
C THR A 443 -9.16 -3.73 26.11
N LYS A 444 -7.86 -4.00 26.34
CA LYS A 444 -7.37 -4.41 27.67
C LYS A 444 -7.12 -3.19 28.54
N THR A 445 -7.82 -3.07 29.68
CA THR A 445 -7.42 -2.17 30.76
C THR A 445 -6.19 -2.75 31.47
N ARG A 446 -5.04 -2.08 31.37
CA ARG A 446 -3.91 -2.29 32.30
C ARG A 446 -4.17 -1.42 33.54
N GLU A 447 -4.28 -2.03 34.72
CA GLU A 447 -4.25 -1.24 35.96
C GLU A 447 -2.88 -0.57 36.11
N ILE A 448 -2.89 0.76 36.21
CA ILE A 448 -1.70 1.56 36.52
C ILE A 448 -1.51 1.49 38.05
N PRO A 449 -0.35 1.04 38.57
CA PRO A 449 -0.12 1.03 40.01
C PRO A 449 -0.30 2.43 40.60
N SER A 450 -0.98 2.55 41.73
CA SER A 450 -1.42 3.79 42.39
C SER A 450 -0.30 4.74 42.87
N ALA A 451 0.95 4.49 42.48
CA ALA A 451 2.13 5.26 42.91
C ALA A 451 2.67 6.23 41.86
N VAL A 452 2.11 6.30 40.65
CA VAL A 452 2.58 7.22 39.59
C VAL A 452 1.69 8.46 39.57
N ARG A 453 2.27 9.65 39.76
CA ARG A 453 1.54 10.91 39.69
C ARG A 453 1.15 11.20 38.23
N ALA A 454 -0.05 11.75 38.06
CA ALA A 454 -0.72 11.92 36.76
C ALA A 454 -0.01 12.88 35.77
N ASP A 455 1.01 13.60 36.22
CA ASP A 455 1.80 14.57 35.47
C ASP A 455 2.98 13.97 34.70
N GLU A 456 3.38 12.72 34.96
CA GLU A 456 4.49 12.04 34.24
C GLU A 456 4.04 11.11 33.10
N LEU A 457 2.74 11.03 32.80
CA LEU A 457 2.17 10.10 31.80
C LEU A 457 1.56 10.84 30.59
N VAL A 458 2.40 11.53 29.81
CA VAL A 458 2.08 11.84 28.41
C VAL A 458 2.90 10.90 27.54
N GLY A 459 2.31 9.75 27.16
CA GLY A 459 2.81 8.97 26.02
C GLY A 459 2.91 7.43 26.13
N THR A 460 2.52 6.76 27.21
CA THR A 460 2.76 5.29 27.32
C THR A 460 1.62 4.44 27.90
N ALA A 461 0.37 4.67 27.49
CA ALA A 461 -0.70 3.67 27.62
C ALA A 461 -1.00 3.06 26.25
N SER A 462 -0.25 2.01 25.87
CA SER A 462 -0.60 1.18 24.71
C SER A 462 -1.73 0.22 25.13
N GLU A 463 -2.99 0.59 24.89
CA GLU A 463 -4.12 -0.35 24.95
C GLU A 463 -3.95 -1.39 23.82
N SER A 464 -3.69 -2.65 24.18
CA SER A 464 -3.72 -3.74 23.19
C SER A 464 -5.17 -4.13 22.93
N ARG A 465 -5.63 -4.02 21.67
CA ARG A 465 -6.96 -4.49 21.24
C ARG A 465 -6.99 -6.02 21.16
N LEU A 466 -7.99 -6.65 21.76
CA LEU A 466 -8.41 -8.04 21.61
C LEU A 466 -8.92 -8.26 20.18
N ASP A 467 -8.73 -9.45 19.65
CA ASP A 467 -9.38 -9.87 18.42
C ASP A 467 -10.75 -10.52 18.68
N LYS A 468 -11.50 -10.81 17.61
CA LYS A 468 -12.83 -11.45 17.74
C LYS A 468 -12.76 -12.84 18.37
N GLY A 469 -11.66 -13.57 18.18
CA GLY A 469 -11.43 -14.88 18.79
C GLY A 469 -11.39 -14.78 20.32
N GLU A 470 -10.48 -13.95 20.83
CA GLU A 470 -10.31 -13.76 22.27
C GLU A 470 -11.55 -13.13 22.92
N MET A 471 -12.27 -12.25 22.22
CA MET A 471 -13.58 -11.76 22.67
C MET A 471 -14.60 -12.89 22.79
N CYS A 472 -14.76 -13.72 21.76
CA CYS A 472 -15.69 -14.84 21.80
C CYS A 472 -15.36 -15.80 22.96
N LYS A 473 -14.07 -16.05 23.19
CA LYS A 473 -13.61 -16.86 24.32
C LYS A 473 -13.94 -16.23 25.68
N ASN A 474 -13.69 -14.92 25.85
CA ASN A 474 -14.00 -14.18 27.08
C ASN A 474 -15.49 -14.16 27.39
N LEU A 475 -16.30 -14.05 26.34
CA LEU A 475 -17.76 -14.12 26.39
C LEU A 475 -18.30 -15.55 26.51
N GLN A 476 -17.43 -16.57 26.51
CA GLN A 476 -17.81 -17.98 26.55
C GLN A 476 -18.76 -18.38 25.40
N ALA A 477 -18.57 -17.75 24.24
CA ALA A 477 -19.34 -17.99 23.03
C ALA A 477 -19.29 -19.47 22.63
N ARG A 478 -20.45 -20.03 22.30
CA ARG A 478 -20.59 -21.40 21.80
C ARG A 478 -20.39 -21.51 20.29
N LEU A 479 -20.59 -20.42 19.57
CA LEU A 479 -20.42 -20.33 18.13
C LEU A 479 -20.22 -18.86 17.73
N LEU A 480 -19.33 -18.60 16.77
CA LEU A 480 -19.30 -17.35 16.00
C LEU A 480 -19.92 -17.59 14.61
N ILE A 481 -20.78 -16.70 14.13
CA ILE A 481 -21.15 -16.62 12.69
C ILE A 481 -20.61 -15.32 12.13
N ASP A 482 -19.72 -15.40 11.13
CA ASP A 482 -19.03 -14.25 10.54
C ASP A 482 -18.74 -14.49 9.05
N ASP A 483 -18.71 -13.42 8.25
CA ASP A 483 -18.46 -13.49 6.81
C ASP A 483 -16.98 -13.29 6.43
N ALA A 484 -16.11 -13.06 7.42
CA ALA A 484 -14.67 -12.97 7.25
C ALA A 484 -13.98 -14.24 7.76
N LEU A 485 -13.25 -14.89 6.86
CA LEU A 485 -12.54 -16.14 7.15
C LEU A 485 -11.48 -15.97 8.25
N GLU A 486 -10.86 -14.80 8.37
CA GLU A 486 -9.90 -14.50 9.44
C GLU A 486 -10.55 -14.54 10.82
N ASN A 487 -11.72 -13.90 10.99
CA ASN A 487 -12.43 -13.88 12.26
C ASN A 487 -12.86 -15.28 12.69
N VAL A 488 -13.39 -16.05 11.74
CA VAL A 488 -13.81 -17.45 11.94
C VAL A 488 -12.62 -18.33 12.33
N ARG A 489 -11.43 -18.09 11.75
CA ARG A 489 -10.20 -18.78 12.12
C ARG A 489 -9.64 -18.38 13.48
N ASP A 490 -9.65 -17.09 13.81
CA ASP A 490 -9.22 -16.61 15.13
C ASP A 490 -10.05 -17.31 16.23
N CYS A 491 -11.37 -17.41 16.03
CA CYS A 491 -12.26 -18.16 16.92
C CYS A 491 -11.92 -19.65 17.03
N ALA A 492 -11.73 -20.33 15.90
CA ALA A 492 -11.36 -21.74 15.91
C ALA A 492 -10.00 -21.97 16.59
N GLY A 493 -9.05 -21.04 16.44
CA GLY A 493 -7.74 -21.05 17.09
C GLY A 493 -7.79 -20.99 18.62
N VAL A 494 -8.87 -20.44 19.18
CA VAL A 494 -9.16 -20.43 20.63
C VAL A 494 -10.24 -21.43 21.04
N ALA A 495 -10.50 -22.44 20.21
CA ALA A 495 -11.47 -23.51 20.42
C ALA A 495 -12.94 -23.05 20.52
N VAL A 496 -13.28 -21.88 19.94
CA VAL A 496 -14.67 -21.47 19.72
C VAL A 496 -15.09 -21.91 18.31
N PRO A 497 -16.10 -22.78 18.18
CA PRO A 497 -16.66 -23.16 16.87
C PRO A 497 -17.09 -21.93 16.06
N ALA A 498 -16.97 -21.98 14.73
CA ALA A 498 -17.42 -20.87 13.90
C ALA A 498 -18.03 -21.28 12.55
N LEU A 499 -19.04 -20.53 12.08
CA LEU A 499 -19.61 -20.65 10.75
C LEU A 499 -19.10 -19.52 9.87
N LEU A 500 -18.47 -19.86 8.74
CA LEU A 500 -18.18 -18.91 7.68
C LEU A 500 -19.43 -18.70 6.84
N PHE A 501 -20.01 -17.50 6.94
CA PHE A 501 -21.28 -17.15 6.32
C PHE A 501 -21.09 -16.59 4.90
N GLY A 502 -21.87 -17.11 3.96
CA GLY A 502 -21.92 -16.69 2.57
C GLY A 502 -21.00 -17.47 1.65
N ASP A 503 -21.31 -17.41 0.35
CA ASP A 503 -20.43 -17.90 -0.72
C ASP A 503 -19.71 -16.72 -1.40
N TYR A 504 -19.18 -15.82 -0.56
CA TYR A 504 -18.51 -14.62 -1.02
C TYR A 504 -17.10 -14.92 -1.47
N ASP A 505 -16.63 -14.23 -2.51
CA ASP A 505 -15.28 -14.38 -3.03
C ASP A 505 -14.20 -14.11 -1.97
N TRP A 506 -14.45 -13.15 -1.07
CA TRP A 506 -13.55 -12.83 0.04
C TRP A 506 -13.52 -13.89 1.15
N GLY A 507 -14.55 -14.75 1.24
CA GLY A 507 -14.59 -15.85 2.21
C GLY A 507 -13.75 -17.06 1.80
N ASN A 508 -13.25 -17.09 0.57
CA ASN A 508 -12.50 -18.23 0.04
C ASN A 508 -11.00 -18.15 0.31
N ARG A 509 -10.48 -17.02 0.81
CA ARG A 509 -9.04 -16.75 0.93
C ARG A 509 -8.68 -16.12 2.26
N LEU A 510 -7.43 -16.31 2.69
CA LEU A 510 -6.90 -15.74 3.92
C LEU A 510 -6.06 -14.51 3.64
N SER A 511 -6.46 -13.36 4.17
CA SER A 511 -5.64 -12.16 4.14
C SER A 511 -4.58 -12.19 5.26
N VAL A 512 -3.61 -13.10 5.16
CA VAL A 512 -2.49 -13.15 6.13
C VAL A 512 -1.26 -12.46 5.54
N PHE A 513 -0.75 -11.43 6.22
CA PHE A 513 0.54 -10.81 5.90
C PHE A 513 1.67 -11.63 6.54
N ARG A 514 2.12 -12.68 5.85
CA ARG A 514 3.20 -13.58 6.30
C ARG A 514 4.55 -13.24 5.68
N THR A 515 4.55 -12.64 4.49
CA THR A 515 5.75 -12.33 3.71
C THR A 515 5.59 -11.02 2.92
N THR A 516 6.70 -10.50 2.39
CA THR A 516 6.69 -9.36 1.43
C THR A 516 5.88 -9.64 0.17
N LYS A 517 5.52 -10.89 -0.11
CA LYS A 517 4.73 -11.32 -1.26
C LYS A 517 3.21 -11.15 -1.07
N ASP A 518 2.77 -10.80 0.15
CA ASP A 518 1.36 -10.52 0.48
C ASP A 518 1.02 -9.02 0.32
N PHE A 519 2.01 -8.23 -0.12
CA PHE A 519 1.87 -6.81 -0.47
C PHE A 519 1.67 -6.57 -1.97
N LEU A 520 1.68 -7.63 -2.78
CA LEU A 520 1.42 -7.55 -4.22
C LEU A 520 -0.08 -7.32 -4.46
N SER A 521 -0.41 -6.47 -5.42
CA SER A 521 -1.77 -6.41 -5.95
C SER A 521 -2.14 -7.75 -6.60
N PHE A 522 -3.45 -7.98 -6.77
CA PHE A 522 -3.96 -9.21 -7.37
C PHE A 522 -3.29 -9.52 -8.72
N GLU A 523 -3.11 -8.49 -9.56
CA GLU A 523 -2.48 -8.61 -10.87
C GLU A 523 -0.97 -8.87 -10.80
N GLU A 524 -0.25 -8.19 -9.91
CA GLU A 524 1.20 -8.44 -9.73
C GLU A 524 1.49 -9.85 -9.22
N ARG A 525 0.64 -10.39 -8.32
CA ARG A 525 0.80 -11.75 -7.83
C ARG A 525 0.47 -12.77 -8.91
N LYS A 526 -0.54 -12.49 -9.73
CA LYS A 526 -0.93 -13.30 -10.88
C LYS A 526 0.18 -13.38 -11.93
N GLU A 527 0.77 -12.24 -12.28
CA GLU A 527 1.86 -12.14 -13.24
C GLU A 527 3.14 -12.83 -12.73
N TYR A 528 3.48 -12.67 -11.44
CA TYR A 528 4.64 -13.33 -10.84
C TYR A 528 4.58 -14.86 -10.92
N GLU A 529 3.43 -15.46 -10.67
CA GLU A 529 3.30 -16.93 -10.61
C GLU A 529 3.06 -17.60 -11.96
N ILE A 530 2.44 -16.90 -12.92
CA ILE A 530 2.43 -17.35 -14.31
C ILE A 530 3.86 -17.44 -14.85
N ASN A 531 4.74 -16.53 -14.42
CA ASN A 531 6.11 -16.44 -14.90
C ASN A 531 7.13 -17.25 -14.08
N GLN A 532 6.85 -17.60 -12.82
CA GLN A 532 7.79 -18.33 -11.94
C GLN A 532 7.25 -19.59 -11.26
N GLY A 533 5.94 -19.85 -11.32
CA GLY A 533 5.30 -21.09 -10.87
C GLY A 533 5.03 -22.02 -12.06
N ASN A 534 4.66 -23.28 -11.79
CA ASN A 534 4.35 -24.31 -12.82
C ASN A 534 3.08 -24.00 -13.67
N GLY A 535 2.81 -22.73 -14.00
CA GLY A 535 1.61 -22.32 -14.72
C GLY A 535 0.31 -22.48 -13.92
N MET A 536 0.40 -22.58 -12.59
CA MET A 536 -0.77 -22.70 -11.73
C MET A 536 -1.30 -21.33 -11.33
N GLU A 537 -2.60 -21.12 -11.51
CA GLU A 537 -3.30 -19.96 -10.99
C GLU A 537 -3.49 -20.12 -9.49
N TRP A 538 -2.60 -19.56 -8.64
CA TRP A 538 -2.76 -19.70 -7.19
C TRP A 538 -4.15 -19.31 -6.71
N TRP A 539 -4.83 -18.34 -7.31
CA TRP A 539 -6.17 -17.95 -6.87
C TRP A 539 -7.25 -19.02 -7.11
N MET A 540 -6.97 -20.00 -7.97
CA MET A 540 -7.79 -21.22 -8.14
C MET A 540 -7.49 -22.29 -7.08
N HIS A 541 -6.34 -22.22 -6.39
CA HIS A 541 -5.84 -23.24 -5.47
C HIS A 541 -5.61 -22.75 -4.03
N ASP A 542 -5.53 -21.44 -3.81
CA ASP A 542 -5.49 -20.72 -2.53
C ASP A 542 -6.90 -20.50 -1.99
N THR A 543 -7.78 -21.42 -2.38
CA THR A 543 -9.03 -21.66 -1.69
C THR A 543 -8.69 -22.42 -0.43
N VAL A 544 -9.10 -21.91 0.72
CA VAL A 544 -9.03 -22.68 1.95
C VAL A 544 -9.89 -23.93 1.81
N GLY A 545 -9.25 -25.10 1.80
CA GLY A 545 -9.93 -26.38 1.74
C GLY A 545 -10.72 -26.63 3.02
N PHE A 546 -12.01 -26.92 2.90
CA PHE A 546 -12.87 -27.34 3.99
C PHE A 546 -13.02 -28.87 3.98
N PRO A 547 -13.14 -29.54 5.14
CA PRO A 547 -13.35 -28.96 6.47
C PRO A 547 -12.05 -28.46 7.14
N LEU A 548 -12.15 -27.31 7.80
CA LEU A 548 -11.17 -26.84 8.78
C LEU A 548 -11.69 -27.20 10.18
N ASN A 549 -10.84 -27.72 11.05
CA ASN A 549 -11.25 -28.13 12.40
C ASN A 549 -11.94 -26.98 13.14
N GLY A 550 -13.23 -27.16 13.48
CA GLY A 550 -14.04 -26.16 14.19
C GLY A 550 -14.66 -25.07 13.31
N ILE A 551 -14.57 -25.17 11.97
CA ILE A 551 -15.13 -24.21 11.03
C ILE A 551 -15.99 -24.91 9.97
N TRP A 552 -17.21 -24.40 9.76
CA TRP A 552 -18.12 -24.87 8.71
C TRP A 552 -18.56 -23.72 7.81
N LYS A 553 -18.69 -23.96 6.51
CA LYS A 553 -19.18 -22.96 5.55
C LYS A 553 -20.68 -23.11 5.35
N VAL A 554 -21.41 -21.99 5.40
CA VAL A 554 -22.87 -21.93 5.19
C VAL A 554 -23.17 -20.83 4.17
N LYS A 555 -23.99 -21.11 3.16
CA LYS A 555 -24.23 -20.13 2.07
C LYS A 555 -25.22 -19.04 2.45
N ASP A 556 -26.17 -19.37 3.32
CA ASP A 556 -27.29 -18.53 3.70
C ASP A 556 -27.81 -18.91 5.09
N TRP A 557 -28.82 -18.19 5.56
CA TRP A 557 -29.44 -18.42 6.86
C TRP A 557 -30.24 -19.72 6.95
N GLN A 558 -30.69 -20.29 5.83
CA GLN A 558 -31.35 -21.59 5.84
C GLN A 558 -30.34 -22.69 6.19
N GLN A 559 -29.15 -22.65 5.57
CA GLN A 559 -28.08 -23.58 5.89
C GLN A 559 -27.52 -23.42 7.30
N VAL A 560 -27.58 -22.21 7.88
CA VAL A 560 -27.30 -22.02 9.31
C VAL A 560 -28.27 -22.87 10.15
N LEU A 561 -29.58 -22.81 9.90
CA LEU A 561 -30.57 -23.61 10.63
C LEU A 561 -30.40 -25.12 10.40
N GLU A 562 -30.17 -25.54 9.15
CA GLU A 562 -29.91 -26.94 8.82
C GLU A 562 -28.67 -27.47 9.55
N TRP A 563 -27.65 -26.63 9.76
CA TRP A 563 -26.48 -26.98 10.56
C TRP A 563 -26.83 -27.24 12.03
N PHE A 564 -27.78 -26.48 12.60
CA PHE A 564 -28.31 -26.72 13.95
C PHE A 564 -29.23 -27.95 14.04
N GLU A 565 -29.99 -28.25 12.99
CA GLU A 565 -31.01 -29.31 12.94
C GLU A 565 -30.47 -30.68 12.49
N GLY A 566 -29.34 -30.70 11.78
CA GLY A 566 -28.76 -31.90 11.15
C GLY A 566 -28.00 -32.86 12.09
N PRO A 567 -27.28 -33.86 11.53
CA PRO A 567 -26.57 -34.89 12.30
C PRO A 567 -25.42 -34.34 13.19
N GLY A 568 -25.04 -33.07 13.03
CA GLY A 568 -24.10 -32.34 13.88
C GLY A 568 -24.74 -31.77 15.16
N LYS A 569 -25.34 -32.60 16.02
CA LYS A 569 -25.74 -32.21 17.40
C LYS A 569 -24.50 -31.90 18.26
N HIS A 570 -23.74 -30.85 17.94
CA HIS A 570 -22.49 -30.50 18.63
C HIS A 570 -22.69 -29.53 19.81
N ILE A 571 -23.86 -28.90 19.93
CA ILE A 571 -24.22 -28.05 21.07
C ILE A 571 -25.53 -28.59 21.67
N LYS A 572 -25.44 -29.57 22.59
CA LYS A 572 -26.63 -30.14 23.27
C LYS A 572 -27.17 -29.18 24.35
N ARG A 573 -28.50 -29.06 24.40
CA ARG A 573 -29.29 -28.42 25.47
C ARG A 573 -28.95 -29.02 26.84
N ASN A 574 -28.53 -28.19 27.81
CA ASN A 574 -28.43 -28.59 29.22
C ASN A 574 -29.71 -28.12 29.95
N PRO A 575 -30.63 -29.00 30.41
CA PRO A 575 -31.98 -28.59 30.79
C PRO A 575 -32.18 -27.99 32.18
N THR A 576 -31.14 -27.62 32.94
CA THR A 576 -31.32 -27.21 34.34
C THR A 576 -30.23 -26.26 34.84
N GLU A 577 -30.49 -24.95 34.82
CA GLU A 577 -30.07 -24.05 35.90
C GLU A 577 -30.87 -22.72 35.82
N PRO A 578 -31.51 -22.24 36.91
CA PRO A 578 -32.28 -20.99 36.86
C PRO A 578 -31.39 -19.75 36.72
N ILE A 579 -31.87 -18.80 35.91
CA ILE A 579 -31.21 -17.59 35.39
C ILE A 579 -30.68 -16.61 36.47
N ALA A 580 -31.14 -16.69 37.72
CA ALA A 580 -30.84 -15.69 38.73
C ALA A 580 -29.47 -15.80 39.44
N LYS A 581 -28.69 -16.89 39.25
CA LYS A 581 -27.43 -17.12 40.00
C LYS A 581 -26.13 -16.93 39.21
N LYS A 582 -26.19 -16.59 37.92
CA LYS A 582 -25.00 -16.55 37.03
C LYS A 582 -24.32 -15.18 36.98
N ASN A 583 -25.10 -14.08 37.03
CA ASN A 583 -24.55 -12.71 37.03
C ASN A 583 -23.74 -12.38 38.30
N GLU A 584 -24.08 -12.99 39.45
CA GLU A 584 -23.28 -12.84 40.68
C GLU A 584 -21.98 -13.68 40.66
N LYS A 585 -21.97 -14.84 40.01
CA LYS A 585 -20.76 -15.69 39.90
C LYS A 585 -19.70 -15.09 38.98
N VAL A 586 -20.09 -14.44 37.87
CA VAL A 586 -19.15 -13.77 36.96
C VAL A 586 -18.53 -12.53 37.62
N ALA A 587 -19.33 -11.75 38.35
CA ALA A 587 -18.83 -10.63 39.16
C ALA A 587 -17.91 -11.11 40.32
N ALA A 588 -18.23 -12.22 40.97
CA ALA A 588 -17.41 -12.80 42.05
C ALA A 588 -16.11 -13.46 41.55
N LEU A 589 -16.11 -14.11 40.39
CA LEU A 589 -14.91 -14.69 39.78
C LEU A 589 -13.94 -13.63 39.28
N LEU A 590 -14.45 -12.51 38.74
CA LEU A 590 -13.63 -11.34 38.39
C LEU A 590 -12.99 -10.68 39.61
N SER A 591 -13.70 -10.64 40.75
CA SER A 591 -13.13 -10.12 42.00
C SER A 591 -12.09 -11.05 42.64
N MET A 592 -12.26 -12.38 42.54
CA MET A 592 -11.33 -13.35 43.15
C MET A 592 -10.05 -13.60 42.33
N TYR A 593 -10.05 -13.30 41.02
CA TYR A 593 -8.88 -13.48 40.16
C TYR A 593 -7.83 -12.36 40.33
N CYS A 594 -8.23 -11.19 40.85
CA CYS A 594 -7.33 -10.06 41.14
C CYS A 594 -6.34 -10.35 42.30
N ASP A 595 -6.65 -11.28 43.21
CA ASP A 595 -5.83 -11.50 44.41
C ASP A 595 -4.68 -12.51 44.25
N ARG A 596 -4.59 -13.26 43.13
CA ARG A 596 -3.67 -14.42 43.04
C ARG A 596 -2.54 -14.36 42.03
N VAL A 597 -2.35 -13.28 41.27
CA VAL A 597 -1.24 -13.20 40.29
C VAL A 597 -0.23 -12.13 40.69
N ALA A 598 0.27 -12.22 41.92
CA ALA A 598 1.53 -11.62 42.33
C ALA A 598 2.57 -12.73 42.46
N LYS A 599 3.37 -12.93 41.40
CA LYS A 599 4.69 -13.58 41.32
C LYS A 599 4.80 -14.51 40.11
N VAL A 600 5.30 -13.99 38.98
CA VAL A 600 6.33 -14.59 38.08
C VAL A 600 6.75 -13.49 37.07
N PRO A 601 8.06 -13.22 36.82
CA PRO A 601 8.50 -12.29 35.78
C PRO A 601 8.96 -13.00 34.48
N ARG A 602 9.06 -12.19 33.40
CA ARG A 602 9.75 -12.35 32.08
C ARG A 602 8.77 -12.58 30.90
N GLY A 603 8.89 -11.96 29.72
CA GLY A 603 9.88 -11.04 29.10
C GLY A 603 9.18 -10.22 27.98
N PRO A 604 9.90 -9.49 27.10
CA PRO A 604 9.28 -8.54 26.18
C PRO A 604 8.84 -9.21 24.87
N GLU A 605 7.56 -9.05 24.51
CA GLU A 605 7.06 -9.31 23.16
C GLU A 605 6.39 -8.04 22.58
N PRO A 606 6.42 -7.87 21.24
CA PRO A 606 6.02 -6.62 20.60
C PRO A 606 4.52 -6.56 20.34
N CYS A 607 3.87 -5.48 20.81
CA CYS A 607 2.55 -5.05 20.38
C CYS A 607 2.63 -4.43 18.98
N LEU A 608 1.77 -4.86 18.04
CA LEU A 608 1.31 -4.08 16.88
C LEU A 608 0.24 -4.88 16.13
N GLN A 609 -0.99 -4.36 16.02
CA GLN A 609 -1.84 -4.56 14.82
C GLN A 609 -3.10 -3.69 14.87
N SER A 610 -3.19 -2.76 13.92
CA SER A 610 -4.40 -2.05 13.51
C SER A 610 -5.07 -2.83 12.36
N ARG A 611 -6.33 -3.25 12.56
CA ARG A 611 -7.14 -3.98 11.58
C ARG A 611 -7.94 -2.98 10.73
N ALA A 612 -7.60 -2.86 9.45
CA ALA A 612 -8.50 -2.35 8.41
C ALA A 612 -8.06 -2.90 7.05
N ARG A 613 -8.98 -3.54 6.30
CA ARG A 613 -9.02 -3.65 4.82
C ARG A 613 -10.28 -4.41 4.36
N ILE A 614 -10.93 -3.85 3.33
CA ILE A 614 -12.00 -4.49 2.53
C ILE A 614 -11.53 -4.46 1.06
N LEU A 615 -11.73 -5.58 0.36
CA LEU A 615 -11.50 -5.80 -1.06
C LEU A 615 -12.77 -5.46 -1.86
N TYR A 616 -12.66 -4.69 -2.96
CA TYR A 616 -13.53 -4.87 -4.14
C TYR A 616 -12.95 -4.24 -5.41
N ASP A 617 -13.04 -5.01 -6.52
CA ASP A 617 -12.79 -4.65 -7.92
C ASP A 617 -14.13 -4.56 -8.69
N PRO A 618 -14.51 -3.38 -9.23
CA PRO A 618 -15.78 -3.12 -9.90
C PRO A 618 -15.68 -3.05 -11.43
N LYS A 619 -15.52 -4.15 -12.20
CA LYS A 619 -15.75 -4.13 -13.67
C LYS A 619 -16.28 -5.42 -14.28
N MET A 620 -17.60 -5.52 -14.40
CA MET A 620 -18.27 -5.90 -15.65
C MET A 620 -19.51 -5.02 -15.83
N ASN A 621 -19.59 -4.35 -16.98
CA ASN A 621 -20.60 -3.33 -17.35
C ASN A 621 -21.87 -4.01 -17.94
N PRO A 622 -22.96 -3.28 -18.30
CA PRO A 622 -24.29 -3.58 -17.82
C PRO A 622 -25.28 -3.89 -18.96
N ILE A 623 -25.76 -5.12 -19.05
CA ILE A 623 -27.07 -5.39 -19.65
C ILE A 623 -27.77 -6.31 -18.66
N VAL A 624 -29.02 -6.00 -18.31
CA VAL A 624 -29.81 -6.59 -17.23
C VAL A 624 -29.49 -5.98 -15.86
N ARG A 625 -30.44 -5.24 -15.30
CA ARG A 625 -30.43 -4.82 -13.89
C ARG A 625 -30.42 -6.07 -12.99
N PRO A 626 -29.43 -6.27 -12.11
CA PRO A 626 -29.61 -7.11 -10.94
C PRO A 626 -29.72 -6.20 -9.72
N THR A 627 -30.58 -6.58 -8.79
CA THR A 627 -30.59 -6.10 -7.40
C THR A 627 -29.17 -5.96 -6.83
N PRO A 628 -28.90 -4.94 -5.99
CA PRO A 628 -27.57 -4.76 -5.37
C PRO A 628 -27.18 -6.05 -4.61
N PRO A 629 -25.96 -6.60 -4.82
CA PRO A 629 -25.47 -7.71 -4.00
C PRO A 629 -25.17 -7.22 -2.58
N PRO A 630 -25.19 -8.12 -1.58
CA PRO A 630 -25.33 -7.78 -0.18
C PRO A 630 -24.13 -6.95 0.31
N ILE A 631 -24.43 -5.78 0.83
CA ILE A 631 -23.56 -5.08 1.79
C ILE A 631 -23.21 -6.11 2.88
N ARG A 632 -21.94 -6.23 3.31
CA ARG A 632 -21.57 -7.03 4.50
C ARG A 632 -22.68 -6.84 5.51
N ALA A 633 -23.39 -7.90 5.91
CA ALA A 633 -24.56 -7.68 6.75
C ALA A 633 -24.08 -6.83 7.93
N PRO A 634 -24.74 -5.72 8.25
CA PRO A 634 -24.23 -4.77 9.24
C PRO A 634 -24.08 -5.38 10.65
N ILE A 635 -24.43 -6.66 10.79
CA ILE A 635 -24.40 -7.53 11.95
C ILE A 635 -24.05 -8.94 11.45
N LEU A 636 -22.76 -9.26 11.34
CA LEU A 636 -22.29 -10.63 11.13
C LEU A 636 -21.02 -10.86 11.97
N GLY A 637 -21.14 -10.55 13.25
CA GLY A 637 -20.44 -11.29 14.28
C GLY A 637 -21.54 -11.75 15.23
N LEU A 638 -22.07 -12.95 15.05
CA LEU A 638 -23.12 -13.46 15.91
C LEU A 638 -22.50 -14.36 16.97
N ILE A 639 -22.64 -14.00 18.25
CA ILE A 639 -22.22 -14.84 19.37
C ILE A 639 -23.44 -15.56 19.93
N LEU A 640 -23.31 -16.87 20.14
CA LEU A 640 -24.30 -17.69 20.86
C LEU A 640 -23.87 -17.93 22.30
N GLU A 641 -24.65 -17.44 23.26
CA GLU A 641 -24.46 -17.63 24.71
C GLU A 641 -25.64 -18.39 25.36
N TYR A 642 -25.46 -18.88 26.59
CA TYR A 642 -26.47 -19.56 27.42
C TYR A 642 -26.76 -18.83 28.72
#